data_AF-A0A7S2PRQ7-F1
#
_entry.id   AF-A0A7S2PRQ7-F1
#
_cell.length_a   1.000
_cell.length_b   1.000
_cell.length_c   1.000
_cell.angle_alpha   90.00
_cell.angle_beta   90.00
_cell.angle_gamma   90.00
#
_symmetry.space_group_name_H-M   'P 1'
#
loop_
_entity.id
_entity.type
_entity.pdbx_description
1 polymer ?
#
loop_
_entity_poly.entity_id
_entity_poly.type
_entity_poly.pdbx_seq_one_letter_code
_entity_poly.pdbx_strand_id
1 'polypeptide(L)'
;MQLRKATTFIVSTASFFLASNVAATSLRGVGEAVEFEDDILAEEKAGTFLLALVDYEDNSVHSGPEETFNVMVDESIYEIDDVDDELKRMESGQAVTIPVGAVLSSKSGKVETNGAKIKAKKGDKKDDSGKEKKTKGLFKRNLEGRTEAQQRNVDQLRRHLVSLGDKSVVAVRVQTTDAVYGFSEAVLRREVFGIRGDTGQDDTLNLSSGYEQCSYGALTFTPLASETGNDGGDEVSIVDGVVTINVDVTANGNSDGNVRNAVTDKIKAVFGSDMQAVADYWMYCLPPGTSGSWIAYAYINSYISVYNNQWCNYPSGQMHEIGHNLGYAHSGESQTYDDQSGMMGYSYSQDEGPVMCFNAAKSWQTGWYGVSGEYGDKTLEYSFGDGCLEKTLSGIADYETTPNKVLIKIVNPSNNGADLFVAFNAKKGINSGTVEAGNQVTVVQVGSGGGNVYSESTLLAKLSAEGSYTTGSNFGGDLTVEVVGISGNDSADVKIYFGSECTVTPPPVPTPPPTPMPTKEGQSGPQMASYNAALGAPKCSFGSTCDSGVTLNGRGTMSGGNEPNQSNTLNSCTDGNSGSYHGDESIDKIVVSQASGSPNDFTEGDVVTISATVWCWSSGTSDFIDFYYASDASNPVWEQIGDRQTCPGGGLQTVSATYTLPAGSIQAVRANMMYGTDSTAG
;
A
#
# COMPACT_ATOMS: atom_id res chain seq x y z
N MET A 1 -89.68 7.80 7.29
CA MET A 1 -90.84 7.32 8.07
C MET A 1 -90.34 6.35 9.12
N GLN A 2 -90.50 6.73 10.40
CA GLN A 2 -90.41 5.98 11.67
C GLN A 2 -89.17 5.06 11.95
N LEU A 3 -88.28 5.33 12.92
CA LEU A 3 -88.35 5.39 14.41
C LEU A 3 -88.30 4.04 15.17
N ARG A 4 -87.34 4.00 16.13
CA ARG A 4 -87.20 3.19 17.38
C ARG A 4 -86.29 1.95 17.29
N LYS A 5 -85.09 1.99 17.87
CA LYS A 5 -84.68 1.86 19.31
C LYS A 5 -84.70 0.40 19.81
N ALA A 6 -83.52 -0.13 20.11
CA ALA A 6 -83.26 -0.91 21.32
C ALA A 6 -81.76 -0.89 21.66
N THR A 7 -81.49 -0.57 22.92
CA THR A 7 -80.21 -0.38 23.58
C THR A 7 -79.84 -1.65 24.34
N THR A 8 -78.60 -2.13 24.27
CA THR A 8 -77.96 -2.90 25.37
C THR A 8 -76.46 -2.59 25.43
N PHE A 9 -76.04 -2.07 26.58
CA PHE A 9 -74.67 -1.84 27.05
C PHE A 9 -73.97 -3.16 27.41
N ILE A 10 -72.68 -3.33 27.06
CA ILE A 10 -71.59 -3.84 27.95
C ILE A 10 -70.25 -3.19 27.51
N VAL A 11 -69.44 -2.86 28.51
CA VAL A 11 -68.25 -1.99 28.55
C VAL A 11 -66.91 -2.71 28.20
N SER A 12 -65.89 -1.90 27.86
CA SER A 12 -64.42 -2.10 28.01
C SER A 12 -63.70 -2.72 26.80
N THR A 13 -62.61 -2.18 26.25
CA THR A 13 -61.62 -1.17 26.66
C THR A 13 -61.13 -0.38 25.44
N ALA A 14 -60.89 0.93 25.62
CA ALA A 14 -60.46 1.87 24.60
C ALA A 14 -58.92 1.89 24.42
N SER A 15 -58.47 1.98 23.16
CA SER A 15 -57.18 2.55 22.78
C SER A 15 -57.46 3.86 22.05
N PHE A 16 -57.00 4.96 22.64
CA PHE A 16 -57.13 6.32 22.14
C PHE A 16 -56.09 6.56 21.02
N PHE A 17 -56.57 6.80 19.80
CA PHE A 17 -55.87 7.64 18.83
C PHE A 17 -56.41 9.06 19.01
N LEU A 18 -55.55 10.02 19.38
CA LEU A 18 -55.87 11.44 19.25
C LEU A 18 -54.91 12.06 18.23
N ALA A 19 -55.47 12.37 17.06
CA ALA A 19 -54.94 13.39 16.18
C ALA A 19 -55.27 14.76 16.77
N SER A 20 -54.29 15.66 16.81
CA SER A 20 -54.50 17.07 17.10
C SER A 20 -53.89 17.90 15.99
N ASN A 21 -54.76 18.48 15.16
CA ASN A 21 -54.48 19.62 14.31
C ASN A 21 -54.13 20.84 15.18
N VAL A 22 -53.06 21.57 14.86
CA VAL A 22 -52.95 23.01 15.15
C VAL A 22 -52.39 23.71 13.91
N ALA A 23 -53.02 24.85 13.62
CA ALA A 23 -53.01 25.57 12.36
C ALA A 23 -51.68 26.27 12.03
N ALA A 24 -51.31 26.21 10.75
CA ALA A 24 -50.30 27.07 10.15
C ALA A 24 -50.81 28.53 10.11
N THR A 25 -50.10 29.42 10.80
CA THR A 25 -50.23 30.87 10.61
C THR A 25 -48.92 31.37 10.03
N SER A 26 -48.99 31.91 8.82
CA SER A 26 -47.88 32.55 8.11
C SER A 26 -47.43 33.83 8.84
N LEU A 27 -46.17 33.89 9.23
CA LEU A 27 -45.45 35.14 9.50
C LEU A 27 -44.05 35.04 8.88
N ARG A 28 -43.83 35.84 7.83
CA ARG A 28 -42.49 36.23 7.36
C ARG A 28 -41.88 37.18 8.39
N GLY A 29 -40.62 36.94 8.77
CA GLY A 29 -39.79 38.01 9.33
C GLY A 29 -38.67 37.54 10.26
N VAL A 30 -37.44 37.77 9.79
CA VAL A 30 -36.18 37.95 10.54
C VAL A 30 -35.56 36.67 11.10
N GLY A 31 -34.30 36.43 10.72
CA GLY A 31 -33.51 35.28 11.16
C GLY A 31 -33.46 35.17 12.67
N GLU A 32 -34.03 34.09 13.18
CA GLU A 32 -33.73 33.58 14.51
C GLU A 32 -32.37 32.89 14.43
N ALA A 33 -31.44 33.34 15.27
CA ALA A 33 -30.24 32.58 15.57
C ALA A 33 -30.70 31.20 16.08
N VAL A 34 -30.20 30.13 15.46
CA VAL A 34 -30.36 28.78 15.98
C VAL A 34 -29.70 28.78 17.37
N GLU A 35 -30.50 28.72 18.43
CA GLU A 35 -29.97 28.48 19.78
C GLU A 35 -29.39 27.05 19.77
N PHE A 36 -28.08 26.96 19.95
CA PHE A 36 -27.36 25.69 20.12
C PHE A 36 -27.82 25.05 21.43
N GLU A 37 -28.83 24.18 21.37
CA GLU A 37 -29.25 23.40 22.53
C GLU A 37 -28.22 22.28 22.76
N ASP A 38 -27.61 22.29 23.95
CA ASP A 38 -26.91 21.13 24.47
C ASP A 38 -27.95 20.01 24.69
N ASP A 39 -27.77 18.85 24.03
CA ASP A 39 -28.71 17.74 24.15
C ASP A 39 -28.42 16.94 25.42
N ILE A 40 -29.28 17.12 26.44
CA ILE A 40 -29.25 16.31 27.66
C ILE A 40 -30.01 15.02 27.39
N LEU A 41 -29.27 13.91 27.35
CA LEU A 41 -29.84 12.61 27.01
C LEU A 41 -30.90 12.17 28.03
N ALA A 42 -32.16 12.11 27.58
CA ALA A 42 -33.28 11.62 28.39
C ALA A 42 -33.28 10.09 28.57
N GLU A 43 -32.60 9.38 27.68
CA GLU A 43 -32.43 7.92 27.69
C GLU A 43 -30.99 7.53 27.30
N GLU A 44 -30.61 6.27 27.55
CA GLU A 44 -29.31 5.78 27.12
C GLU A 44 -29.23 5.82 25.58
N LYS A 45 -28.15 6.39 25.04
CA LYS A 45 -27.97 6.51 23.59
C LYS A 45 -26.86 5.59 23.11
N ALA A 46 -27.12 4.88 22.01
CA ALA A 46 -26.09 4.07 21.37
C ALA A 46 -25.11 4.98 20.63
N GLY A 47 -23.82 4.65 20.69
CA GLY A 47 -22.79 5.36 19.95
C GLY A 47 -21.66 4.43 19.52
N THR A 48 -20.71 5.01 18.80
CA THR A 48 -19.49 4.33 18.36
C THR A 48 -18.30 5.06 18.96
N PHE A 49 -17.47 4.35 19.72
CA PHE A 49 -16.22 4.89 20.23
C PHE A 49 -15.25 5.11 19.07
N LEU A 50 -14.61 6.27 19.04
CA LEU A 50 -13.61 6.64 18.05
C LEU A 50 -12.33 7.12 18.75
N LEU A 51 -11.19 6.66 18.24
CA LEU A 51 -9.89 7.26 18.54
C LEU A 51 -9.56 8.25 17.42
N ALA A 52 -9.04 9.43 17.77
CA ALA A 52 -8.46 10.35 16.82
C ALA A 52 -7.05 10.74 17.25
N LEU A 53 -6.17 10.89 16.26
CA LEU A 53 -4.83 11.39 16.42
C LEU A 53 -4.76 12.81 15.86
N VAL A 54 -4.20 13.72 16.65
CA VAL A 54 -4.13 15.15 16.32
C VAL A 54 -2.69 15.54 16.04
N ASP A 55 -2.45 16.03 14.84
CA ASP A 55 -1.16 16.56 14.44
C ASP A 55 -1.02 18.03 14.86
N TYR A 56 0.22 18.43 15.18
CA TYR A 56 0.58 19.78 15.60
C TYR A 56 1.85 20.30 14.89
N GLU A 57 2.00 21.62 14.74
CA GLU A 57 3.12 22.23 14.00
C GLU A 57 4.53 22.07 14.63
N ASP A 58 4.68 21.68 15.90
CA ASP A 58 5.99 21.76 16.58
C ASP A 58 6.41 20.59 17.51
N ASN A 59 5.63 19.61 17.94
CA ASN A 59 6.01 18.56 18.92
C ASN A 59 6.62 18.98 20.29
N SER A 60 7.22 20.16 20.46
CA SER A 60 8.02 20.53 21.64
C SER A 60 7.34 21.55 22.57
N VAL A 61 6.20 22.15 22.16
CA VAL A 61 5.58 23.31 22.84
C VAL A 61 4.04 23.20 22.97
N HIS A 62 3.44 22.00 22.93
CA HIS A 62 1.97 21.84 22.87
C HIS A 62 1.41 21.33 24.19
N SER A 63 0.26 21.88 24.59
CA SER A 63 -0.43 21.53 25.84
C SER A 63 -1.66 20.62 25.64
N GLY A 64 -1.91 20.16 24.40
CA GLY A 64 -3.03 19.29 24.04
C GLY A 64 -2.63 17.82 23.97
N PRO A 65 -3.56 16.87 24.13
CA PRO A 65 -3.26 15.46 23.98
C PRO A 65 -3.12 15.09 22.49
N GLU A 66 -2.07 14.34 22.14
CA GLU A 66 -1.84 13.79 20.78
C GLU A 66 -2.94 12.78 20.39
N GLU A 67 -3.60 12.17 21.37
CA GLU A 67 -4.72 11.25 21.18
C GLU A 67 -5.99 11.80 21.86
N THR A 68 -7.10 11.83 21.13
CA THR A 68 -8.42 12.18 21.70
C THR A 68 -9.38 11.00 21.64
N PHE A 69 -10.17 10.85 22.71
CA PHE A 69 -11.17 9.80 22.86
C PHE A 69 -12.53 10.39 22.54
N ASN A 70 -13.24 9.79 21.59
CA ASN A 70 -14.44 10.37 21.02
C ASN A 70 -15.58 9.36 21.00
N VAL A 71 -16.80 9.87 20.91
CA VAL A 71 -17.99 9.08 20.62
C VAL A 71 -18.75 9.69 19.44
N MET A 72 -19.06 8.87 18.45
CA MET A 72 -19.92 9.21 17.35
C MET A 72 -21.36 8.80 17.66
N VAL A 73 -22.27 9.74 17.47
CA VAL A 73 -23.71 9.61 17.72
C VAL A 73 -24.42 10.26 16.55
N ASP A 74 -25.19 9.48 15.80
CA ASP A 74 -25.92 9.96 14.61
C ASP A 74 -24.99 10.75 13.65
N GLU A 75 -23.80 10.21 13.38
CA GLU A 75 -22.69 10.80 12.60
C GLU A 75 -21.97 12.03 13.21
N SER A 76 -22.55 12.68 14.22
CA SER A 76 -21.89 13.77 14.94
C SER A 76 -20.92 13.21 15.97
N ILE A 77 -19.74 13.83 16.10
CA ILE A 77 -18.65 13.30 16.93
C ILE A 77 -18.43 14.20 18.13
N TYR A 78 -18.26 13.61 19.31
CA TYR A 78 -18.06 14.36 20.55
C TYR A 78 -16.82 13.84 21.28
N GLU A 79 -15.90 14.74 21.63
CA GLU A 79 -14.74 14.43 22.47
C GLU A 79 -15.20 14.13 23.90
N ILE A 80 -14.68 13.08 24.50
CA ILE A 80 -15.05 12.61 25.84
C ILE A 80 -14.15 13.31 26.87
N ASP A 81 -14.75 14.11 27.74
CA ASP A 81 -13.99 14.85 28.77
C ASP A 81 -13.50 13.96 29.93
N ASP A 82 -14.28 12.95 30.32
CA ASP A 82 -13.96 12.04 31.44
C ASP A 82 -13.63 10.63 30.92
N VAL A 83 -12.40 10.47 30.42
CA VAL A 83 -11.92 9.20 29.86
C VAL A 83 -11.39 8.29 30.96
N ASP A 84 -12.08 7.17 31.17
CA ASP A 84 -11.64 6.14 32.12
C ASP A 84 -10.73 5.07 31.48
N ASP A 85 -10.12 4.23 32.32
CA ASP A 85 -9.20 3.17 31.89
C ASP A 85 -9.85 2.08 31.02
N GLU A 86 -11.18 1.96 31.03
CA GLU A 86 -11.90 1.04 30.15
C GLU A 86 -11.89 1.59 28.73
N LEU A 87 -12.26 2.87 28.56
CA LEU A 87 -12.24 3.57 27.27
C LEU A 87 -10.84 3.64 26.66
N LYS A 88 -9.79 3.84 27.47
CA LYS A 88 -8.40 3.86 27.00
C LYS A 88 -7.92 2.55 26.37
N ARG A 89 -8.62 1.44 26.60
CA ARG A 89 -8.30 0.12 26.04
C ARG A 89 -9.23 -0.29 24.90
N MET A 90 -10.16 0.59 24.53
CA MET A 90 -11.09 0.32 23.45
C MET A 90 -10.43 0.56 22.10
N GLU A 91 -10.88 -0.21 21.11
CA GLU A 91 -10.49 -0.02 19.71
C GLU A 91 -11.51 0.91 19.05
N SER A 92 -11.02 1.84 18.22
CA SER A 92 -11.89 2.70 17.41
C SER A 92 -12.87 1.86 16.57
N GLY A 93 -14.12 2.30 16.49
CA GLY A 93 -15.23 1.59 15.84
C GLY A 93 -16.01 0.64 16.76
N GLN A 94 -15.64 0.50 18.03
CA GLN A 94 -16.38 -0.32 19.00
C GLN A 94 -17.68 0.37 19.46
N ALA A 95 -18.75 -0.42 19.61
CA ALA A 95 -20.04 0.10 20.06
C ALA A 95 -20.02 0.43 21.56
N VAL A 96 -20.58 1.59 21.90
CA VAL A 96 -20.72 2.07 23.28
C VAL A 96 -22.17 2.47 23.58
N THR A 97 -22.47 2.58 24.86
CA THR A 97 -23.69 3.15 25.39
C THR A 97 -23.34 4.39 26.20
N ILE A 98 -23.94 5.52 25.84
CA ILE A 98 -23.80 6.81 26.50
C ILE A 98 -24.91 6.91 27.56
N PRO A 99 -24.56 7.26 28.81
CA PRO A 99 -25.52 7.23 29.91
C PRO A 99 -26.56 8.34 29.82
N VAL A 100 -27.74 8.08 30.42
CA VAL A 100 -28.76 9.10 30.69
C VAL A 100 -28.15 10.28 31.44
N GLY A 101 -28.52 11.50 31.04
CA GLY A 101 -28.04 12.74 31.65
C GLY A 101 -26.65 13.17 31.22
N ALA A 102 -26.01 12.44 30.29
CA ALA A 102 -24.87 12.99 29.56
C ALA A 102 -25.32 14.14 28.66
N VAL A 103 -24.45 15.12 28.48
CA VAL A 103 -24.71 16.33 27.69
C VAL A 103 -23.86 16.26 26.42
N LEU A 104 -24.52 16.16 25.27
CA LEU A 104 -23.87 16.26 23.97
C LEU A 104 -23.83 17.73 23.56
N SER A 105 -22.71 18.40 23.84
CA SER A 105 -22.61 19.83 23.58
C SER A 105 -22.23 20.10 22.14
N SER A 106 -23.18 20.64 21.39
CA SER A 106 -22.94 21.18 20.04
C SER A 106 -21.99 22.38 20.07
N LYS A 107 -21.95 23.12 21.19
CA LYS A 107 -21.10 24.29 21.38
C LYS A 107 -19.63 23.95 21.59
N SER A 108 -19.31 22.96 22.42
CA SER A 108 -17.92 22.58 22.68
C SER A 108 -17.43 21.45 21.77
N GLY A 109 -18.36 20.69 21.16
CA GLY A 109 -18.03 19.45 20.47
C GLY A 109 -17.63 18.33 21.43
N LYS A 110 -18.05 18.43 22.71
CA LYS A 110 -17.70 17.48 23.78
C LYS A 110 -18.92 16.78 24.33
N VAL A 111 -18.69 15.61 24.94
CA VAL A 111 -19.67 14.89 25.76
C VAL A 111 -19.29 14.98 27.23
N GLU A 112 -20.16 15.62 28.01
CA GLU A 112 -20.01 15.71 29.45
C GLU A 112 -20.88 14.64 30.11
N THR A 113 -20.27 13.68 30.81
CA THR A 113 -20.99 12.55 31.39
C THR A 113 -21.45 12.79 32.83
N ASN A 114 -21.08 13.93 33.43
CA ASN A 114 -21.41 14.31 34.81
C ASN A 114 -21.08 13.20 35.85
N GLY A 115 -19.99 12.46 35.63
CA GLY A 115 -19.52 11.37 36.50
C GLY A 115 -20.18 10.02 36.23
N ALA A 116 -21.08 9.91 35.26
CA ALA A 116 -21.52 8.63 34.73
C ALA A 116 -20.50 8.08 33.72
N LYS A 117 -20.46 6.76 33.55
CA LYS A 117 -19.50 6.11 32.63
C LYS A 117 -20.15 5.79 31.29
N ILE A 118 -19.51 6.18 30.19
CA ILE A 118 -19.74 5.57 28.88
C ILE A 118 -19.27 4.12 28.98
N LYS A 119 -20.12 3.18 28.56
CA LYS A 119 -19.84 1.74 28.70
C LYS A 119 -19.68 1.12 27.33
N ALA A 120 -18.73 0.20 27.19
CA ALA A 120 -18.73 -0.70 26.06
C ALA A 120 -20.08 -1.46 26.03
N LYS A 121 -20.72 -1.53 24.86
CA LYS A 121 -21.98 -2.25 24.70
C LYS A 121 -21.69 -3.75 24.86
N LYS A 122 -21.89 -4.28 26.08
CA LYS A 122 -21.83 -5.72 26.34
C LYS A 122 -22.95 -6.39 25.55
N GLY A 123 -22.62 -7.26 24.61
CA GLY A 123 -23.63 -8.02 23.87
C GLY A 123 -24.47 -8.84 24.84
N ASP A 124 -25.79 -8.70 24.76
CA ASP A 124 -26.74 -9.58 25.44
C ASP A 124 -26.55 -11.01 24.93
N LYS A 125 -25.77 -11.84 25.65
CA LYS A 125 -25.90 -13.31 25.71
C LYS A 125 -24.90 -13.89 26.72
N LYS A 126 -25.44 -14.39 27.84
CA LYS A 126 -24.80 -15.44 28.64
C LYS A 126 -25.00 -16.78 27.90
N ASP A 127 -23.99 -17.63 27.86
CA ASP A 127 -24.23 -19.05 27.60
C ASP A 127 -24.77 -19.74 28.88
N ASP A 128 -25.27 -20.96 28.75
CA ASP A 128 -25.81 -21.78 29.85
C ASP A 128 -24.77 -22.11 30.96
N SER A 129 -23.53 -21.57 30.86
CA SER A 129 -22.44 -21.77 31.81
C SER A 129 -21.90 -20.49 32.46
N GLY A 130 -22.43 -19.31 32.11
CA GLY A 130 -22.20 -18.07 32.84
C GLY A 130 -20.83 -17.40 32.66
N LYS A 131 -20.12 -17.60 31.53
CA LYS A 131 -18.88 -16.86 31.21
C LYS A 131 -19.06 -15.82 30.09
N GLU A 132 -18.42 -14.65 30.26
CA GLU A 132 -18.51 -13.48 29.37
C GLU A 132 -17.81 -13.70 28.00
N LYS A 133 -18.43 -13.24 26.91
CA LYS A 133 -17.85 -13.16 25.55
C LYS A 133 -17.80 -11.71 25.06
N LYS A 134 -16.66 -11.30 24.49
CA LYS A 134 -16.41 -9.97 23.89
C LYS A 134 -17.23 -9.75 22.59
N THR A 135 -17.90 -8.61 22.46
CA THR A 135 -18.55 -8.10 21.22
C THR A 135 -17.92 -6.73 20.88
N LYS A 136 -17.26 -6.46 19.75
CA LYS A 136 -17.55 -6.53 18.29
C LYS A 136 -18.34 -5.30 17.77
N GLY A 137 -17.59 -4.33 17.21
CA GLY A 137 -18.05 -3.05 16.64
C GLY A 137 -18.63 -3.07 15.22
N LEU A 138 -18.92 -1.86 14.72
CA LEU A 138 -19.94 -1.48 13.72
C LEU A 138 -19.82 -2.16 12.33
N PHE A 139 -18.63 -2.63 11.94
CA PHE A 139 -18.43 -3.28 10.63
C PHE A 139 -18.87 -4.75 10.54
N LYS A 140 -19.62 -5.28 11.51
CA LYS A 140 -20.01 -6.70 11.57
C LYS A 140 -21.45 -6.93 11.12
N ARG A 141 -21.66 -6.97 9.79
CA ARG A 141 -22.76 -7.80 9.25
C ARG A 141 -22.42 -9.28 9.49
N ASN A 142 -23.22 -9.89 10.37
CA ASN A 142 -23.39 -11.32 10.67
C ASN A 142 -22.26 -12.28 10.28
N LEU A 143 -21.60 -12.92 11.26
CA LEU A 143 -21.12 -14.31 11.19
C LEU A 143 -20.60 -14.77 12.57
N GLU A 144 -21.10 -15.92 13.02
CA GLU A 144 -20.95 -16.51 14.35
C GLU A 144 -19.54 -17.04 14.67
N GLY A 145 -19.36 -17.52 15.91
CA GLY A 145 -18.11 -17.88 16.61
C GLY A 145 -16.92 -18.32 15.75
N ARG A 146 -15.85 -17.52 15.80
CA ARG A 146 -14.58 -17.72 15.08
C ARG A 146 -13.44 -18.01 16.06
N THR A 147 -12.51 -18.90 15.68
CA THR A 147 -11.21 -19.07 16.35
C THR A 147 -10.33 -17.83 16.15
N GLU A 148 -9.23 -17.67 16.91
CA GLU A 148 -8.30 -16.55 16.74
C GLU A 148 -7.76 -16.46 15.30
N ALA A 149 -7.46 -17.61 14.68
CA ALA A 149 -7.06 -17.68 13.27
C ALA A 149 -8.16 -17.19 12.32
N GLN A 150 -9.43 -17.55 12.57
CA GLN A 150 -10.55 -17.08 11.76
C GLN A 150 -10.84 -15.59 11.99
N GLN A 151 -10.60 -15.06 13.18
CA GLN A 151 -10.71 -13.62 13.44
C GLN A 151 -9.57 -12.87 12.73
N ARG A 152 -8.32 -13.36 12.79
CA ARG A 152 -7.19 -12.83 12.00
C ARG A 152 -7.49 -12.78 10.50
N ASN A 153 -7.99 -13.89 9.93
CA ASN A 153 -8.34 -13.95 8.51
C ASN A 153 -9.44 -12.96 8.12
N VAL A 154 -10.38 -12.69 9.02
CA VAL A 154 -11.47 -11.76 8.78
C VAL A 154 -11.02 -10.32 8.90
N ASP A 155 -10.16 -10.05 9.86
CA ASP A 155 -9.59 -8.71 10.02
C ASP A 155 -8.67 -8.43 8.82
N GLN A 156 -7.94 -9.45 8.32
CA GLN A 156 -7.18 -9.40 7.07
C GLN A 156 -8.09 -9.17 5.85
N LEU A 157 -9.21 -9.88 5.72
CA LEU A 157 -10.20 -9.68 4.66
C LEU A 157 -10.85 -8.29 4.71
N ARG A 158 -11.12 -7.75 5.90
CA ARG A 158 -11.66 -6.39 6.06
C ARG A 158 -10.67 -5.33 5.65
N ARG A 159 -9.41 -5.46 6.07
CA ARG A 159 -8.33 -4.58 5.64
C ARG A 159 -8.19 -4.62 4.12
N HIS A 160 -8.20 -5.82 3.54
CA HIS A 160 -8.16 -6.00 2.09
C HIS A 160 -9.31 -5.28 1.36
N LEU A 161 -10.47 -5.09 1.99
CA LEU A 161 -11.59 -4.35 1.39
C LEU A 161 -11.48 -2.82 1.56
N VAL A 162 -10.74 -2.36 2.57
CA VAL A 162 -10.56 -0.93 2.89
C VAL A 162 -9.32 -0.36 2.22
N SER A 163 -8.24 -1.15 2.10
CA SER A 163 -6.98 -0.75 1.49
C SER A 163 -6.86 -1.09 0.01
N LEU A 164 -7.94 -1.49 -0.67
CA LEU A 164 -7.94 -1.78 -2.11
C LEU A 164 -9.16 -1.20 -2.84
N GLY A 165 -9.02 -1.11 -4.15
CA GLY A 165 -10.04 -0.68 -5.10
C GLY A 165 -10.18 0.83 -5.18
N ASP A 166 -11.21 1.26 -5.88
CA ASP A 166 -11.50 2.68 -6.04
C ASP A 166 -12.34 3.16 -4.86
N LYS A 167 -11.91 4.26 -4.22
CA LYS A 167 -12.59 4.91 -3.10
C LYS A 167 -13.02 6.30 -3.48
N SER A 168 -14.28 6.63 -3.29
CA SER A 168 -14.81 7.96 -3.54
C SER A 168 -14.50 8.90 -2.38
N VAL A 169 -14.00 10.10 -2.69
CA VAL A 169 -13.69 11.14 -1.71
C VAL A 169 -14.49 12.41 -2.02
N VAL A 170 -14.96 13.07 -0.96
CA VAL A 170 -15.52 14.41 -1.01
C VAL A 170 -14.68 15.35 -0.15
N ALA A 171 -14.07 16.36 -0.77
CA ALA A 171 -13.38 17.45 -0.08
C ALA A 171 -14.34 18.64 0.12
N VAL A 172 -14.53 19.00 1.39
CA VAL A 172 -15.51 19.99 1.82
C VAL A 172 -14.79 21.31 2.09
N ARG A 173 -15.07 22.30 1.25
CA ARG A 173 -14.68 23.68 1.47
C ARG A 173 -15.63 24.30 2.50
N VAL A 174 -15.16 24.49 3.73
CA VAL A 174 -16.01 25.01 4.81
C VAL A 174 -16.03 26.53 4.84
N GLN A 175 -17.24 27.08 4.95
CA GLN A 175 -17.49 28.50 5.13
C GLN A 175 -18.31 28.74 6.39
N THR A 176 -17.72 29.43 7.35
CA THR A 176 -18.37 29.89 8.58
C THR A 176 -18.89 31.32 8.40
N THR A 177 -19.60 31.84 9.39
CA THR A 177 -20.15 33.20 9.36
C THR A 177 -19.09 34.31 9.35
N ASP A 178 -17.87 34.01 9.80
CA ASP A 178 -16.77 34.97 10.01
C ASP A 178 -15.45 34.58 9.33
N ALA A 179 -15.37 33.39 8.74
CA ALA A 179 -14.16 32.89 8.10
C ALA A 179 -14.51 31.89 6.98
N VAL A 180 -13.56 31.65 6.09
CA VAL A 180 -13.70 30.67 5.02
C VAL A 180 -12.37 29.98 4.78
N TYR A 181 -12.42 28.70 4.41
CA TYR A 181 -11.24 28.01 3.90
C TYR A 181 -10.61 28.85 2.77
N GLY A 182 -9.30 29.07 2.88
CA GLY A 182 -8.60 30.16 2.20
C GLY A 182 -8.48 30.01 0.68
N PHE A 183 -8.86 28.85 0.13
CA PHE A 183 -8.69 28.52 -1.28
C PHE A 183 -10.03 28.25 -1.97
N SER A 184 -10.02 28.36 -3.30
CA SER A 184 -11.21 28.10 -4.13
C SER A 184 -11.47 26.60 -4.27
N GLU A 185 -12.69 26.22 -4.67
CA GLU A 185 -12.99 24.82 -5.02
C GLU A 185 -12.10 24.28 -6.14
N ALA A 186 -11.71 25.12 -7.11
CA ALA A 186 -10.81 24.71 -8.19
C ALA A 186 -9.40 24.40 -7.69
N VAL A 187 -8.92 25.14 -6.67
CA VAL A 187 -7.66 24.83 -6.00
C VAL A 187 -7.84 23.53 -5.22
N LEU A 188 -8.83 23.43 -4.34
CA LEU A 188 -9.03 22.23 -3.53
C LEU A 188 -9.17 20.95 -4.37
N ARG A 189 -9.87 21.03 -5.50
CA ARG A 189 -10.02 19.91 -6.44
C ARG A 189 -8.70 19.50 -7.08
N ARG A 190 -7.84 20.48 -7.38
CA ARG A 190 -6.48 20.22 -7.85
C ARG A 190 -5.71 19.52 -6.73
N GLU A 191 -5.57 20.16 -5.56
CA GLU A 191 -4.74 19.66 -4.45
C GLU A 191 -5.13 18.26 -3.93
N VAL A 192 -6.37 17.82 -4.12
CA VAL A 192 -6.84 16.50 -3.66
C VAL A 192 -6.81 15.46 -4.78
N PHE A 193 -7.12 15.85 -6.03
CA PHE A 193 -7.35 14.89 -7.12
C PHE A 193 -6.45 15.08 -8.35
N GLY A 194 -5.58 16.09 -8.37
CA GLY A 194 -4.78 16.48 -9.53
C GLY A 194 -5.61 17.00 -10.72
N ILE A 195 -6.90 17.26 -10.52
CA ILE A 195 -7.81 17.67 -11.60
C ILE A 195 -7.60 19.16 -11.85
N ARG A 196 -6.98 19.47 -13.00
CA ARG A 196 -6.73 20.85 -13.42
C ARG A 196 -8.06 21.58 -13.66
N GLY A 197 -8.32 22.59 -12.83
CA GLY A 197 -9.18 23.70 -13.25
C GLY A 197 -8.48 24.59 -14.30
N ASP A 198 -9.08 25.75 -14.59
CA ASP A 198 -8.61 26.73 -15.60
C ASP A 198 -7.21 27.35 -15.32
N THR A 199 -6.49 26.94 -14.27
CA THR A 199 -5.26 27.60 -13.80
C THR A 199 -3.96 27.08 -14.43
N GLY A 200 -3.99 25.97 -15.18
CA GLY A 200 -2.85 25.49 -15.97
C GLY A 200 -1.59 25.10 -15.19
N GLN A 201 -1.66 24.92 -13.87
CA GLN A 201 -0.59 24.36 -13.05
C GLN A 201 -0.77 22.84 -12.90
N ASP A 202 0.32 22.11 -13.07
CA ASP A 202 0.40 20.66 -12.91
C ASP A 202 0.49 20.38 -11.41
N ASP A 203 -0.44 19.58 -10.89
CA ASP A 203 -0.34 18.97 -9.57
C ASP A 203 0.03 17.50 -9.76
N THR A 204 1.27 17.20 -9.35
CA THR A 204 1.95 15.93 -9.57
C THR A 204 1.86 15.00 -8.37
N LEU A 205 1.73 15.54 -7.16
CA LEU A 205 1.56 14.80 -5.92
C LEU A 205 0.43 15.42 -5.06
N ASN A 206 -0.66 14.69 -4.99
CA ASN A 206 -1.87 14.96 -4.20
C ASN A 206 -2.35 13.66 -3.54
N LEU A 207 -3.48 13.68 -2.82
CA LEU A 207 -4.07 12.48 -2.23
C LEU A 207 -4.26 11.35 -3.26
N SER A 208 -4.91 11.67 -4.39
CA SER A 208 -5.21 10.69 -5.43
C SER A 208 -3.92 10.08 -5.99
N SER A 209 -3.03 10.93 -6.51
CA SER A 209 -1.81 10.45 -7.17
C SER A 209 -0.84 9.80 -6.19
N GLY A 210 -0.78 10.26 -4.93
CA GLY A 210 0.10 9.70 -3.90
C GLY A 210 -0.27 8.25 -3.55
N TYR A 211 -1.55 8.00 -3.25
CA TYR A 211 -2.00 6.63 -2.97
C TYR A 211 -1.97 5.72 -4.20
N GLU A 212 -2.34 6.23 -5.37
CA GLU A 212 -2.27 5.47 -6.62
C GLU A 212 -0.83 5.03 -6.92
N GLN A 213 0.13 5.97 -6.83
CA GLN A 213 1.55 5.69 -7.06
C GLN A 213 2.12 4.73 -6.00
N CYS A 214 1.85 4.96 -4.72
CA CYS A 214 2.36 4.11 -3.65
C CYS A 214 1.76 2.70 -3.66
N SER A 215 0.52 2.55 -4.12
CA SER A 215 -0.16 1.26 -4.18
C SER A 215 -0.01 0.54 -5.53
N TYR A 216 0.62 1.19 -6.52
CA TYR A 216 0.66 0.72 -7.90
C TYR A 216 -0.74 0.43 -8.46
N GLY A 217 -1.68 1.36 -8.20
CA GLY A 217 -3.08 1.26 -8.61
C GLY A 217 -3.92 0.28 -7.79
N ALA A 218 -3.37 -0.37 -6.76
CA ALA A 218 -4.14 -1.27 -5.92
C ALA A 218 -5.20 -0.55 -5.07
N LEU A 219 -4.97 0.72 -4.72
CA LEU A 219 -5.90 1.64 -4.07
C LEU A 219 -5.88 2.99 -4.79
N THR A 220 -7.05 3.45 -5.22
CA THR A 220 -7.20 4.79 -5.82
C THR A 220 -8.22 5.60 -5.03
N PHE A 221 -7.97 6.89 -4.90
CA PHE A 221 -8.93 7.84 -4.33
C PHE A 221 -9.44 8.73 -5.46
N THR A 222 -10.71 8.54 -5.80
CA THR A 222 -11.34 9.22 -6.93
C THR A 222 -12.32 10.28 -6.43
N PRO A 223 -12.51 11.38 -7.18
CA PRO A 223 -13.57 12.33 -6.85
C PRO A 223 -14.93 11.64 -6.93
N LEU A 224 -15.82 11.92 -5.98
CA LEU A 224 -17.22 11.54 -6.14
C LEU A 224 -17.79 12.20 -7.41
N ALA A 225 -18.48 11.40 -8.24
CA ALA A 225 -19.24 11.91 -9.37
C ALA A 225 -20.27 12.95 -8.90
N SER A 226 -20.68 13.86 -9.79
CA SER A 226 -21.54 14.97 -9.38
C SER A 226 -22.84 14.50 -8.72
N GLU A 227 -23.07 14.98 -7.50
CA GLU A 227 -24.24 14.69 -6.68
C GLU A 227 -24.87 16.04 -6.28
N THR A 228 -26.20 16.14 -6.35
CA THR A 228 -26.92 17.39 -6.03
C THR A 228 -27.82 17.19 -4.83
N GLY A 229 -27.68 18.05 -3.84
CA GLY A 229 -28.55 18.14 -2.68
C GLY A 229 -29.32 19.46 -2.65
N ASN A 230 -30.10 19.65 -1.58
CA ASN A 230 -30.86 20.87 -1.36
C ASN A 230 -30.64 21.43 0.03
N ASP A 231 -30.38 22.73 0.10
CA ASP A 231 -30.29 23.47 1.35
C ASP A 231 -31.37 24.55 1.40
N GLY A 232 -32.48 24.28 2.09
CA GLY A 232 -33.54 25.29 2.29
C GLY A 232 -34.15 25.84 0.99
N GLY A 233 -34.06 25.11 -0.12
CA GLY A 233 -34.50 25.55 -1.45
C GLY A 233 -33.37 25.87 -2.43
N ASP A 234 -32.14 26.08 -1.96
CA ASP A 234 -30.97 26.31 -2.81
C ASP A 234 -30.30 24.98 -3.19
N GLU A 235 -29.86 24.87 -4.44
CA GLU A 235 -29.11 23.69 -4.91
C GLU A 235 -27.68 23.75 -4.37
N VAL A 236 -27.22 22.64 -3.78
CA VAL A 236 -25.84 22.47 -3.33
C VAL A 236 -25.30 21.22 -4.03
N SER A 237 -24.22 21.38 -4.77
CA SER A 237 -23.72 20.33 -5.66
C SER A 237 -22.29 19.96 -5.30
N ILE A 238 -22.03 18.66 -5.18
CA ILE A 238 -20.70 18.09 -5.24
C ILE A 238 -20.31 18.08 -6.72
N VAL A 239 -19.19 18.71 -7.07
CA VAL A 239 -18.68 18.76 -8.44
C VAL A 239 -17.26 18.22 -8.44
N ASP A 240 -17.06 17.08 -9.10
CA ASP A 240 -15.79 16.33 -9.13
C ASP A 240 -15.17 16.25 -7.72
N GLY A 241 -15.91 15.68 -6.79
CA GLY A 241 -15.46 15.44 -5.43
C GLY A 241 -15.30 16.68 -4.54
N VAL A 242 -15.74 17.87 -4.94
CA VAL A 242 -15.64 19.09 -4.10
C VAL A 242 -16.99 19.77 -3.91
N VAL A 243 -17.24 20.24 -2.69
CA VAL A 243 -18.45 21.00 -2.33
C VAL A 243 -18.13 22.12 -1.32
N THR A 244 -18.75 23.29 -1.49
CA THR A 244 -18.77 24.32 -0.44
C THR A 244 -19.95 24.10 0.51
N ILE A 245 -19.66 24.01 1.81
CA ILE A 245 -20.67 23.91 2.87
C ILE A 245 -20.65 25.16 3.74
N ASN A 246 -21.79 25.85 3.78
CA ASN A 246 -22.00 27.04 4.61
C ASN A 246 -22.63 26.64 5.94
N VAL A 247 -22.05 27.09 7.05
CA VAL A 247 -22.54 26.81 8.40
C VAL A 247 -22.69 28.07 9.24
N ASP A 248 -23.76 28.13 10.02
CA ASP A 248 -24.12 29.28 10.87
C ASP A 248 -23.39 29.27 12.22
N VAL A 249 -22.08 29.00 12.20
CA VAL A 249 -21.18 29.06 13.36
C VAL A 249 -20.04 30.05 13.05
N THR A 250 -19.32 30.55 14.05
CA THR A 250 -18.05 31.27 13.84
C THR A 250 -16.89 30.29 13.95
N ALA A 251 -15.83 30.47 13.15
CA ALA A 251 -14.57 29.76 13.35
C ALA A 251 -13.84 30.34 14.57
N ASN A 252 -13.75 31.67 14.63
CA ASN A 252 -13.06 32.35 15.73
C ASN A 252 -13.82 32.15 17.05
N GLY A 253 -13.10 31.69 18.07
CA GLY A 253 -13.65 31.49 19.42
C GLY A 253 -14.43 30.19 19.61
N ASN A 254 -14.53 29.32 18.60
CA ASN A 254 -15.08 27.97 18.73
C ASN A 254 -13.99 26.90 18.62
N SER A 255 -14.28 25.70 19.11
CA SER A 255 -13.45 24.52 18.85
C SER A 255 -13.64 24.04 17.41
N ASP A 256 -12.64 23.34 16.88
CA ASP A 256 -12.75 22.61 15.62
C ASP A 256 -13.91 21.58 15.67
N GLY A 257 -14.14 20.95 16.82
CA GLY A 257 -15.20 19.96 16.99
C GLY A 257 -16.61 20.54 16.84
N ASN A 258 -16.84 21.77 17.29
CA ASN A 258 -18.09 22.49 17.03
C ASN A 258 -18.29 22.71 15.53
N VAL A 259 -17.30 23.29 14.86
CA VAL A 259 -17.38 23.60 13.43
C VAL A 259 -17.55 22.32 12.60
N ARG A 260 -16.79 21.27 12.91
CA ARG A 260 -16.90 19.94 12.29
C ARG A 260 -18.33 19.39 12.42
N ASN A 261 -18.92 19.42 13.61
CA ASN A 261 -20.27 18.88 13.80
C ASN A 261 -21.32 19.71 13.07
N ALA A 262 -21.20 21.04 13.04
CA ALA A 262 -22.08 21.91 12.25
C ALA A 262 -22.00 21.58 10.75
N VAL A 263 -20.80 21.29 10.25
CA VAL A 263 -20.57 20.85 8.86
C VAL A 263 -21.21 19.49 8.60
N THR A 264 -21.00 18.51 9.49
CA THR A 264 -21.63 17.18 9.40
C THR A 264 -23.15 17.27 9.38
N ASP A 265 -23.76 18.03 10.29
CA ASP A 265 -25.21 18.20 10.32
C ASP A 265 -25.75 18.88 9.06
N LYS A 266 -25.00 19.83 8.51
CA LYS A 266 -25.35 20.47 7.24
C LYS A 266 -25.27 19.49 6.07
N ILE A 267 -24.21 18.69 5.98
CA ILE A 267 -24.06 17.65 4.94
C ILE A 267 -25.23 16.66 5.03
N LYS A 268 -25.58 16.21 6.23
CA LYS A 268 -26.71 15.30 6.45
C LYS A 268 -28.04 15.87 5.98
N ALA A 269 -28.26 17.16 6.24
CA ALA A 269 -29.46 17.86 5.79
C ALA A 269 -29.53 17.97 4.26
N VAL A 270 -28.39 18.15 3.59
CA VAL A 270 -28.29 18.41 2.15
C VAL A 270 -28.28 17.13 1.32
N PHE A 271 -27.46 16.14 1.70
CA PHE A 271 -27.19 14.93 0.91
C PHE A 271 -27.77 13.64 1.52
N GLY A 272 -28.33 13.73 2.74
CA GLY A 272 -28.94 12.60 3.45
C GLY A 272 -28.15 12.14 4.66
N SER A 273 -28.83 11.45 5.58
CA SER A 273 -28.29 11.12 6.90
C SER A 273 -27.20 10.05 6.91
N ASP A 274 -27.07 9.25 5.85
CA ASP A 274 -26.06 8.19 5.73
C ASP A 274 -24.93 8.69 4.82
N MET A 275 -23.94 9.36 5.42
CA MET A 275 -22.84 9.98 4.68
C MET A 275 -21.92 8.96 3.99
N GLN A 276 -21.76 7.77 4.58
CA GLN A 276 -20.97 6.68 4.00
C GLN A 276 -21.67 6.02 2.79
N ALA A 277 -22.99 6.19 2.66
CA ALA A 277 -23.70 5.78 1.44
C ALA A 277 -23.46 6.74 0.27
N VAL A 278 -23.02 7.97 0.54
CA VAL A 278 -22.74 9.00 -0.47
C VAL A 278 -21.30 8.90 -0.97
N ALA A 279 -20.32 8.85 -0.06
CA ALA A 279 -18.91 8.72 -0.40
C ALA A 279 -18.15 7.87 0.62
N ASP A 280 -17.06 7.24 0.20
CA ASP A 280 -16.22 6.41 1.07
C ASP A 280 -15.46 7.25 2.11
N TYR A 281 -15.03 8.47 1.75
CA TYR A 281 -14.30 9.38 2.64
C TYR A 281 -14.71 10.85 2.48
N TRP A 282 -14.65 11.59 3.59
CA TRP A 282 -15.00 13.00 3.69
C TRP A 282 -13.86 13.79 4.34
N MET A 283 -13.29 14.73 3.60
CA MET A 283 -12.21 15.60 4.04
C MET A 283 -12.76 16.98 4.36
N TYR A 284 -12.72 17.42 5.62
CA TYR A 284 -13.22 18.72 6.02
C TYR A 284 -12.08 19.73 6.06
N CYS A 285 -12.05 20.64 5.08
CA CYS A 285 -11.08 21.73 5.05
C CYS A 285 -11.67 22.94 5.81
N LEU A 286 -11.33 23.06 7.10
CA LEU A 286 -11.86 24.12 7.95
C LEU A 286 -11.19 25.47 7.64
N PRO A 287 -11.89 26.60 7.83
CA PRO A 287 -11.27 27.92 7.82
C PRO A 287 -10.25 28.09 8.95
N PRO A 288 -9.32 29.06 8.83
CA PRO A 288 -8.44 29.41 9.94
C PRO A 288 -9.25 30.04 11.09
N GLY A 289 -8.71 29.97 12.31
CA GLY A 289 -9.24 30.68 13.48
C GLY A 289 -9.98 29.81 14.51
N THR A 290 -10.23 28.53 14.21
CA THR A 290 -10.67 27.57 15.23
C THR A 290 -9.63 27.47 16.35
N SER A 291 -10.11 27.25 17.58
CA SER A 291 -9.28 27.24 18.77
C SER A 291 -8.31 26.05 18.78
N GLY A 292 -7.11 26.27 19.31
CA GLY A 292 -6.04 25.26 19.38
C GLY A 292 -4.94 25.49 18.35
N SER A 293 -3.87 24.69 18.45
CA SER A 293 -2.71 24.75 17.54
C SER A 293 -2.61 23.52 16.62
N TRP A 294 -3.74 22.85 16.39
CA TRP A 294 -3.83 21.64 15.58
C TRP A 294 -3.67 21.97 14.09
N ILE A 295 -3.09 21.03 13.34
CA ILE A 295 -2.94 21.15 11.89
C ILE A 295 -3.92 20.28 11.13
N ALA A 296 -4.12 19.05 11.58
CA ALA A 296 -5.07 18.11 11.04
C ALA A 296 -5.32 16.98 12.05
N TYR A 297 -6.41 16.24 11.83
CA TYR A 297 -6.71 15.01 12.57
C TYR A 297 -7.68 14.14 11.78
N ALA A 298 -7.67 12.85 12.11
CA ALA A 298 -8.59 11.89 11.53
C ALA A 298 -8.99 10.82 12.54
N TYR A 299 -10.15 10.23 12.29
CA TYR A 299 -10.67 9.17 13.13
C TYR A 299 -10.21 7.81 12.63
N ILE A 300 -9.65 7.01 13.54
CA ILE A 300 -9.09 5.69 13.22
C ILE A 300 -10.18 4.74 12.75
N ASN A 301 -9.96 4.03 11.63
CA ASN A 301 -10.94 3.13 11.01
C ASN A 301 -12.30 3.81 10.77
N SER A 302 -12.27 5.07 10.35
CA SER A 302 -13.43 5.90 10.06
C SER A 302 -13.31 6.49 8.66
N TYR A 303 -14.22 7.39 8.31
CA TYR A 303 -14.35 7.96 6.98
C TYR A 303 -14.23 9.50 6.97
N ILE A 304 -13.90 10.11 8.12
CA ILE A 304 -13.79 11.57 8.29
C ILE A 304 -12.36 11.93 8.67
N SER A 305 -11.81 12.90 7.95
CA SER A 305 -10.57 13.62 8.26
C SER A 305 -10.83 15.13 8.25
N VAL A 306 -10.11 15.87 9.08
CA VAL A 306 -10.33 17.30 9.32
C VAL A 306 -8.99 18.02 9.26
N TYR A 307 -8.94 19.11 8.50
CA TYR A 307 -7.70 19.83 8.20
C TYR A 307 -7.88 21.31 8.50
N ASN A 308 -6.84 21.91 9.09
CA ASN A 308 -6.80 23.32 9.39
C ASN A 308 -6.27 24.09 8.17
N ASN A 309 -7.20 24.71 7.44
CA ASN A 309 -6.91 25.60 6.34
C ASN A 309 -5.87 25.01 5.34
N GLN A 310 -4.66 25.58 5.24
CA GLN A 310 -3.64 25.16 4.26
C GLN A 310 -3.25 23.68 4.35
N TRP A 311 -3.38 23.05 5.52
CA TRP A 311 -3.03 21.63 5.69
C TRP A 311 -3.94 20.68 4.91
N CYS A 312 -5.10 21.16 4.44
CA CYS A 312 -5.94 20.41 3.50
C CYS A 312 -5.35 20.29 2.09
N ASN A 313 -4.27 21.03 1.80
CA ASN A 313 -3.67 21.11 0.47
C ASN A 313 -2.43 20.23 0.35
N TYR A 314 -1.73 20.00 1.45
CA TYR A 314 -0.42 19.35 1.39
C TYR A 314 -0.58 17.82 1.32
N PRO A 315 0.00 17.16 0.31
CA PRO A 315 -0.12 15.72 0.13
C PRO A 315 0.35 14.94 1.37
N SER A 316 1.38 15.43 2.07
CA SER A 316 1.83 14.83 3.33
C SER A 316 0.72 14.78 4.37
N GLY A 317 0.00 15.88 4.60
CA GLY A 317 -1.12 15.91 5.54
C GLY A 317 -2.30 15.08 5.05
N GLN A 318 -2.65 15.19 3.77
CA GLN A 318 -3.75 14.41 3.20
C GLN A 318 -3.53 12.90 3.32
N MET A 319 -2.35 12.40 2.93
CA MET A 319 -2.00 10.97 3.01
C MET A 319 -1.86 10.48 4.45
N HIS A 320 -1.38 11.32 5.37
CA HIS A 320 -1.29 10.99 6.79
C HIS A 320 -2.70 10.76 7.38
N GLU A 321 -3.60 11.73 7.22
CA GLU A 321 -4.93 11.67 7.82
C GLU A 321 -5.84 10.60 7.17
N ILE A 322 -5.76 10.43 5.85
CA ILE A 322 -6.44 9.31 5.20
C ILE A 322 -5.82 7.98 5.64
N GLY A 323 -4.51 7.95 5.96
CA GLY A 323 -3.85 6.80 6.57
C GLY A 323 -4.49 6.39 7.90
N HIS A 324 -4.81 7.35 8.76
CA HIS A 324 -5.57 7.13 10.00
C HIS A 324 -6.97 6.56 9.72
N ASN A 325 -7.68 7.09 8.74
CA ASN A 325 -8.97 6.54 8.30
C ASN A 325 -8.85 5.08 7.82
N LEU A 326 -7.74 4.72 7.15
CA LEU A 326 -7.39 3.34 6.77
C LEU A 326 -6.87 2.47 7.93
N GLY A 327 -6.68 3.04 9.12
CA GLY A 327 -6.27 2.34 10.34
C GLY A 327 -4.77 2.29 10.58
N TYR A 328 -3.98 3.16 9.94
CA TYR A 328 -2.55 3.29 10.18
C TYR A 328 -2.34 4.20 11.40
N ALA A 329 -1.52 3.78 12.36
CA ALA A 329 -1.13 4.66 13.47
C ALA A 329 0.10 5.51 13.11
N HIS A 330 0.56 6.33 14.03
CA HIS A 330 1.82 7.07 13.86
C HIS A 330 3.04 6.15 13.69
N SER A 331 4.09 6.75 13.12
CA SER A 331 5.43 6.20 12.97
C SER A 331 6.43 7.17 13.61
N GLY A 332 7.16 6.69 14.61
CA GLY A 332 8.07 7.50 15.41
C GLY A 332 9.47 6.92 15.53
N GLU A 333 10.31 7.61 16.27
CA GLU A 333 11.66 7.23 16.67
C GLU A 333 11.87 7.56 18.14
N SER A 334 12.18 8.83 18.42
CA SER A 334 12.39 9.35 19.77
C SER A 334 11.10 9.92 20.35
N GLN A 335 10.15 10.27 19.47
CA GLN A 335 8.81 10.73 19.77
C GLN A 335 7.79 9.89 19.00
N THR A 336 6.51 10.15 19.21
CA THR A 336 5.40 9.34 18.68
C THR A 336 5.32 9.36 17.14
N TYR A 337 5.64 10.49 16.50
CA TYR A 337 5.50 10.70 15.05
C TYR A 337 6.71 11.38 14.38
N ASP A 338 7.92 11.27 14.95
CA ASP A 338 9.13 11.92 14.41
C ASP A 338 9.90 11.09 13.37
N ASP A 339 9.36 9.95 12.90
CA ASP A 339 9.92 9.18 11.78
C ASP A 339 9.75 9.97 10.47
N GLN A 340 10.85 10.29 9.79
CA GLN A 340 10.82 11.02 8.51
C GLN A 340 11.02 10.11 7.29
N SER A 341 10.96 8.79 7.49
CA SER A 341 11.16 7.80 6.43
C SER A 341 9.90 7.47 5.63
N GLY A 342 8.73 7.93 6.06
CA GLY A 342 7.47 7.80 5.31
C GLY A 342 6.31 8.63 5.86
N MET A 343 5.13 8.52 5.21
CA MET A 343 4.01 9.46 5.38
C MET A 343 3.25 9.42 6.73
N MET A 344 3.40 8.36 7.54
CA MET A 344 2.71 8.27 8.86
C MET A 344 3.57 8.78 10.03
N GLY A 345 4.69 9.43 9.76
CA GLY A 345 5.49 10.10 10.78
C GLY A 345 5.38 11.60 10.64
N TYR A 346 6.50 12.29 10.44
CA TYR A 346 6.51 13.76 10.42
C TYR A 346 5.71 14.32 9.23
N SER A 347 4.86 15.31 9.49
CA SER A 347 4.02 15.97 8.49
C SER A 347 4.71 17.21 7.89
N TYR A 348 4.64 17.38 6.56
CA TYR A 348 5.32 18.45 5.83
C TYR A 348 4.35 19.43 5.16
N SER A 349 4.65 20.73 5.27
CA SER A 349 3.91 21.82 4.63
C SER A 349 4.42 22.15 3.22
N GLN A 350 4.73 21.11 2.45
CA GLN A 350 5.21 21.24 1.07
C GLN A 350 4.07 20.90 0.11
N ASP A 351 3.83 21.79 -0.83
CA ASP A 351 3.07 21.46 -2.03
C ASP A 351 3.94 20.56 -2.92
N GLU A 352 3.33 19.57 -3.57
CA GLU A 352 4.02 18.59 -4.42
C GLU A 352 5.09 17.71 -3.72
N GLY A 353 5.09 17.64 -2.38
CA GLY A 353 6.11 16.87 -1.68
C GLY A 353 5.94 16.72 -0.16
N PRO A 354 6.88 16.01 0.48
CA PRO A 354 7.91 15.18 -0.14
C PRO A 354 7.31 13.98 -0.89
N VAL A 355 7.90 13.62 -2.04
CA VAL A 355 7.51 12.42 -2.80
C VAL A 355 7.99 11.16 -2.06
N MET A 356 7.15 10.61 -1.19
CA MET A 356 7.45 9.40 -0.42
C MET A 356 6.20 8.60 -0.08
N CYS A 357 6.37 7.29 0.02
CA CYS A 357 5.33 6.38 0.51
C CYS A 357 5.51 6.10 2.00
N PHE A 358 4.93 5.00 2.48
CA PHE A 358 4.93 4.62 3.87
C PHE A 358 6.21 3.88 4.28
N ASN A 359 6.59 3.94 5.57
CA ASN A 359 7.72 3.16 6.08
C ASN A 359 7.49 1.64 5.99
N ALA A 360 8.47 0.82 6.38
CA ALA A 360 8.40 -0.64 6.23
C ALA A 360 7.17 -1.29 6.90
N ALA A 361 6.85 -0.86 8.13
CA ALA A 361 5.73 -1.43 8.89
C ALA A 361 4.37 -1.06 8.29
N LYS A 362 4.20 0.21 7.93
CA LYS A 362 2.96 0.70 7.33
C LYS A 362 2.77 0.20 5.90
N SER A 363 3.86 0.11 5.12
CA SER A 363 3.88 -0.54 3.81
C SER A 363 3.45 -2.01 3.90
N TRP A 364 3.87 -2.75 4.92
CA TRP A 364 3.36 -4.11 5.17
C TRP A 364 1.87 -4.10 5.52
N GLN A 365 1.45 -3.19 6.41
CA GLN A 365 0.06 -3.06 6.87
C GLN A 365 -0.92 -2.82 5.72
N THR A 366 -0.50 -2.13 4.66
CA THR A 366 -1.33 -1.88 3.46
C THR A 366 -1.77 -3.17 2.76
N GLY A 367 -0.90 -4.18 2.73
CA GLY A 367 -1.07 -5.41 1.96
C GLY A 367 -0.81 -5.29 0.45
N TRP A 368 -0.43 -4.12 -0.08
CA TRP A 368 -0.27 -3.89 -1.52
C TRP A 368 0.85 -4.72 -2.14
N TYR A 369 1.92 -4.96 -1.40
CA TYR A 369 3.11 -5.62 -1.94
C TYR A 369 3.09 -7.14 -1.78
N GLY A 370 2.12 -7.66 -1.02
CA GLY A 370 1.98 -9.09 -0.67
C GLY A 370 0.87 -9.81 -1.42
N VAL A 371 0.19 -9.14 -2.35
CA VAL A 371 -0.85 -9.75 -3.19
C VAL A 371 -0.24 -10.53 -4.34
N SER A 372 -0.72 -11.76 -4.57
CA SER A 372 -0.43 -12.54 -5.78
C SER A 372 -1.21 -12.00 -6.99
N GLY A 373 -1.01 -10.72 -7.30
CA GLY A 373 -1.60 -9.99 -8.43
C GLY A 373 -0.64 -9.88 -9.61
N GLU A 374 -0.75 -8.79 -10.36
CA GLU A 374 0.01 -8.50 -11.59
C GLU A 374 1.53 -8.64 -11.43
N TYR A 375 2.07 -8.16 -10.30
CA TYR A 375 3.52 -8.18 -10.03
C TYR A 375 3.97 -9.31 -9.10
N GLY A 376 3.02 -10.10 -8.58
CA GLY A 376 3.26 -11.17 -7.62
C GLY A 376 3.62 -10.69 -6.21
N ASP A 377 3.76 -11.65 -5.29
CA ASP A 377 4.10 -11.39 -3.90
C ASP A 377 5.59 -11.01 -3.75
N LYS A 378 5.86 -9.76 -3.37
CA LYS A 378 7.21 -9.22 -3.11
C LYS A 378 7.49 -9.06 -1.60
N THR A 379 6.67 -9.67 -0.76
CA THR A 379 6.87 -9.73 0.69
C THR A 379 7.47 -11.06 1.12
N LEU A 380 8.07 -11.10 2.31
CA LEU A 380 8.58 -12.32 2.93
C LEU A 380 8.31 -12.27 4.44
N GLU A 381 7.83 -13.37 5.00
CA GLU A 381 7.79 -13.57 6.46
C GLU A 381 8.98 -14.45 6.88
N TYR A 382 9.67 -14.05 7.94
CA TYR A 382 10.83 -14.73 8.52
C TYR A 382 10.59 -14.97 10.02
N SER A 383 10.93 -16.16 10.51
CA SER A 383 10.66 -16.60 11.88
C SER A 383 11.89 -17.22 12.54
N PHE A 384 11.85 -17.31 13.87
CA PHE A 384 12.87 -18.02 14.64
C PHE A 384 12.97 -19.48 14.19
N GLY A 385 14.20 -19.93 13.90
CA GLY A 385 14.49 -21.29 13.44
C GLY A 385 14.54 -21.46 11.92
N ASP A 386 14.27 -20.40 11.14
CA ASP A 386 14.40 -20.41 9.67
C ASP A 386 15.87 -20.41 9.20
N GLY A 387 16.82 -20.21 10.12
CA GLY A 387 18.26 -20.16 9.84
C GLY A 387 18.70 -18.82 9.23
N CYS A 388 19.91 -18.80 8.66
CA CYS A 388 20.46 -17.61 8.02
C CYS A 388 19.69 -17.24 6.75
N LEU A 389 19.03 -16.08 6.74
CA LEU A 389 18.36 -15.53 5.57
C LEU A 389 19.29 -14.53 4.88
N GLU A 390 19.73 -14.86 3.67
CA GLU A 390 20.44 -13.93 2.79
C GLU A 390 19.52 -13.50 1.64
N LYS A 391 19.28 -12.20 1.49
CA LYS A 391 18.39 -11.65 0.47
C LYS A 391 18.88 -10.31 -0.07
N THR A 392 18.65 -10.11 -1.36
CA THR A 392 18.66 -8.78 -1.96
C THR A 392 17.27 -8.16 -1.82
N LEU A 393 17.22 -6.94 -1.29
CA LEU A 393 16.04 -6.10 -1.21
C LEU A 393 16.09 -5.02 -2.29
N SER A 394 14.96 -4.79 -2.96
CA SER A 394 14.75 -3.55 -3.73
C SER A 394 13.80 -2.63 -2.97
N GLY A 395 13.80 -1.34 -3.32
CA GLY A 395 12.83 -0.43 -2.72
C GLY A 395 11.43 -0.66 -3.28
N ILE A 396 10.43 -0.21 -2.53
CA ILE A 396 9.03 -0.21 -3.00
C ILE A 396 8.85 0.60 -4.29
N ALA A 397 9.75 1.55 -4.58
CA ALA A 397 9.79 2.29 -5.84
C ALA A 397 10.10 1.43 -7.08
N ASP A 398 10.54 0.18 -6.90
CA ASP A 398 10.78 -0.78 -7.98
C ASP A 398 9.77 -1.95 -7.96
N TYR A 399 8.70 -1.89 -7.17
CA TYR A 399 7.79 -3.04 -6.92
C TYR A 399 7.31 -3.74 -8.20
N GLU A 400 6.95 -2.96 -9.24
CA GLU A 400 6.50 -3.46 -10.53
C GLU A 400 7.60 -4.24 -11.29
N THR A 401 8.83 -3.74 -11.25
CA THR A 401 9.91 -4.21 -12.15
C THR A 401 10.89 -5.16 -11.46
N THR A 402 10.98 -5.11 -10.13
CA THR A 402 11.99 -5.86 -9.38
C THR A 402 11.64 -7.34 -9.20
N PRO A 403 12.59 -8.27 -9.39
CA PRO A 403 12.40 -9.65 -8.97
C PRO A 403 12.61 -9.85 -7.46
N ASN A 404 13.17 -8.86 -6.77
CA ASN A 404 13.56 -8.95 -5.37
C ASN A 404 12.36 -8.78 -4.43
N LYS A 405 12.55 -9.12 -3.15
CA LYS A 405 11.59 -8.74 -2.12
C LYS A 405 11.74 -7.26 -1.80
N VAL A 406 10.64 -6.58 -1.52
CA VAL A 406 10.62 -5.16 -1.14
C VAL A 406 10.36 -4.96 0.35
N LEU A 407 9.79 -5.97 1.01
CA LEU A 407 9.47 -5.96 2.44
C LEU A 407 9.70 -7.33 3.06
N ILE A 408 10.35 -7.35 4.22
CA ILE A 408 10.45 -8.53 5.08
C ILE A 408 9.78 -8.22 6.41
N LYS A 409 8.89 -9.11 6.86
CA LYS A 409 8.38 -9.14 8.23
C LYS A 409 9.13 -10.21 9.01
N ILE A 410 9.60 -9.88 10.21
CA ILE A 410 10.25 -10.79 11.14
C ILE A 410 9.33 -10.97 12.34
N VAL A 411 8.82 -12.19 12.51
CA VAL A 411 7.89 -12.54 13.58
C VAL A 411 8.63 -12.55 14.91
N ASN A 412 8.07 -11.85 15.89
CA ASN A 412 8.63 -11.83 17.24
C ASN A 412 8.54 -13.25 17.85
N PRO A 413 9.67 -13.85 18.29
CA PRO A 413 9.70 -15.19 18.89
C PRO A 413 8.74 -15.39 20.07
N SER A 414 8.46 -14.31 20.81
CA SER A 414 7.53 -14.33 21.95
C SER A 414 6.06 -14.36 21.53
N ASN A 415 5.76 -14.20 20.23
CA ASN A 415 4.41 -14.14 19.65
C ASN A 415 3.50 -13.08 20.32
N ASN A 416 4.09 -12.01 20.85
CA ASN A 416 3.35 -10.88 21.41
C ASN A 416 2.85 -9.89 20.32
N GLY A 417 3.24 -10.12 19.07
CA GLY A 417 2.88 -9.29 17.92
C GLY A 417 3.72 -8.02 17.76
N ALA A 418 4.76 -7.81 18.57
CA ALA A 418 5.71 -6.71 18.40
C ALA A 418 6.78 -7.07 17.36
N ASP A 419 6.32 -7.33 16.13
CA ASP A 419 7.11 -7.83 15.00
C ASP A 419 7.98 -6.71 14.38
N LEU A 420 9.06 -7.10 13.70
CA LEU A 420 9.95 -6.19 12.98
C LEU A 420 9.68 -6.21 11.48
N PHE A 421 9.97 -5.11 10.81
CA PHE A 421 9.81 -4.92 9.38
C PHE A 421 11.10 -4.33 8.81
N VAL A 422 11.62 -4.95 7.77
CA VAL A 422 12.87 -4.57 7.11
C VAL A 422 12.59 -4.22 5.65
N ALA A 423 13.05 -3.05 5.21
CA ALA A 423 12.89 -2.58 3.84
C ALA A 423 14.12 -1.80 3.39
N PHE A 424 14.42 -1.80 2.10
CA PHE A 424 15.38 -0.87 1.52
C PHE A 424 14.65 0.40 1.09
N ASN A 425 14.92 1.54 1.74
CA ASN A 425 14.23 2.79 1.46
C ASN A 425 14.89 3.54 0.28
N ALA A 426 14.76 2.97 -0.91
CA ALA A 426 15.35 3.51 -2.14
C ALA A 426 14.83 4.92 -2.44
N LYS A 427 15.73 5.91 -2.47
CA LYS A 427 15.39 7.31 -2.74
C LYS A 427 15.34 7.56 -4.25
N LYS A 428 14.27 7.09 -4.90
CA LYS A 428 13.96 7.26 -6.33
C LYS A 428 12.46 7.08 -6.59
N GLY A 429 12.00 7.51 -7.78
CA GLY A 429 10.61 7.36 -8.21
C GLY A 429 9.61 7.90 -7.18
N ILE A 430 8.67 7.05 -6.78
CA ILE A 430 7.63 7.33 -5.76
C ILE A 430 8.19 7.63 -4.35
N ASN A 431 9.49 7.38 -4.12
CA ASN A 431 10.23 7.70 -2.89
C ASN A 431 11.38 8.72 -3.12
N SER A 432 11.37 9.46 -4.23
CA SER A 432 12.44 10.40 -4.57
C SER A 432 12.63 11.54 -3.56
N GLY A 433 11.55 11.91 -2.86
CA GLY A 433 11.50 12.94 -1.83
C GLY A 433 11.70 12.45 -0.40
N THR A 434 11.89 11.16 -0.16
CA THR A 434 12.16 10.61 1.19
C THR A 434 13.21 11.43 1.92
N VAL A 435 12.83 11.95 3.09
CA VAL A 435 13.65 12.91 3.84
C VAL A 435 14.70 12.20 4.69
N GLU A 436 14.36 11.04 5.23
CA GLU A 436 15.21 10.25 6.10
C GLU A 436 15.40 8.80 5.66
N ALA A 437 16.58 8.25 5.97
CA ALA A 437 16.96 6.89 5.62
C ALA A 437 16.95 6.58 4.12
N GLY A 438 17.05 7.59 3.25
CA GLY A 438 17.12 7.41 1.80
C GLY A 438 18.36 6.61 1.40
N ASN A 439 18.17 5.57 0.59
CA ASN A 439 19.18 4.58 0.20
C ASN A 439 19.82 3.85 1.38
N GLN A 440 19.05 3.61 2.43
CA GLN A 440 19.44 2.79 3.58
C GLN A 440 18.41 1.69 3.82
N VAL A 441 18.82 0.63 4.51
CA VAL A 441 17.88 -0.39 5.01
C VAL A 441 17.31 0.09 6.33
N THR A 442 15.99 0.14 6.43
CA THR A 442 15.29 0.51 7.68
C THR A 442 14.87 -0.74 8.43
N VAL A 443 14.94 -0.67 9.77
CA VAL A 443 14.37 -1.67 10.66
C VAL A 443 13.33 -0.99 11.53
N VAL A 444 12.07 -1.36 11.36
CA VAL A 444 10.91 -0.74 12.01
C VAL A 444 10.18 -1.76 12.86
N GLN A 445 9.84 -1.44 14.11
CA GLN A 445 9.08 -2.33 14.99
C GLN A 445 7.68 -1.80 15.23
N VAL A 446 6.67 -2.66 15.22
CA VAL A 446 5.33 -2.29 15.71
C VAL A 446 5.18 -2.62 17.20
N GLY A 447 4.36 -1.84 17.92
CA GLY A 447 4.04 -2.11 19.32
C GLY A 447 3.25 -3.41 19.54
N SER A 448 2.35 -3.78 18.62
CA SER A 448 1.55 -5.02 18.73
C SER A 448 0.90 -5.47 17.41
N GLY A 449 0.28 -6.66 17.45
CA GLY A 449 -0.60 -7.17 16.39
C GLY A 449 0.07 -7.51 15.05
N GLY A 450 1.40 -7.55 15.00
CA GLY A 450 2.19 -8.12 13.90
C GLY A 450 2.03 -7.39 12.57
N GLY A 451 1.87 -6.06 12.62
CA GLY A 451 1.70 -5.18 11.45
C GLY A 451 0.34 -5.31 10.77
N ASN A 452 -0.64 -5.90 11.44
CA ASN A 452 -1.96 -6.17 10.88
C ASN A 452 -3.08 -5.35 11.53
N VAL A 453 -2.81 -4.65 12.62
CA VAL A 453 -3.82 -3.88 13.34
C VAL A 453 -3.29 -2.49 13.60
N TYR A 454 -4.17 -1.60 14.04
CA TYR A 454 -3.76 -0.29 14.52
C TYR A 454 -2.67 -0.44 15.60
N SER A 455 -1.47 -0.01 15.25
CA SER A 455 -0.30 -0.03 16.12
C SER A 455 0.69 1.01 15.64
N GLU A 456 1.16 1.83 16.57
CA GLU A 456 2.31 2.68 16.34
C GLU A 456 3.51 1.82 15.95
N SER A 457 4.42 2.44 15.20
CA SER A 457 5.68 1.84 14.80
C SER A 457 6.86 2.73 15.15
N THR A 458 7.99 2.13 15.51
CA THR A 458 9.23 2.82 15.83
C THR A 458 10.31 2.45 14.84
N LEU A 459 10.95 3.43 14.20
CA LEU A 459 12.15 3.23 13.37
C LEU A 459 13.37 3.04 14.30
N LEU A 460 13.87 1.80 14.34
CA LEU A 460 14.93 1.39 15.27
C LEU A 460 16.34 1.53 14.70
N ALA A 461 16.48 1.39 13.37
CA ALA A 461 17.78 1.48 12.72
C ALA A 461 17.69 1.96 11.27
N LYS A 462 18.73 2.66 10.85
CA LYS A 462 18.98 3.16 9.49
C LYS A 462 20.36 2.66 9.08
N LEU A 463 20.39 1.59 8.29
CA LEU A 463 21.60 0.83 8.03
C LEU A 463 22.14 1.16 6.64
N SER A 464 23.34 1.74 6.61
CA SER A 464 24.16 1.83 5.39
C SER A 464 24.86 0.50 5.09
N ALA A 465 25.54 0.40 3.95
CA ALA A 465 26.41 -0.74 3.64
C ALA A 465 27.39 -1.03 4.80
N GLU A 466 27.57 -2.32 5.09
CA GLU A 466 28.36 -2.86 6.22
C GLU A 466 27.79 -2.52 7.61
N GLY A 467 26.62 -1.89 7.68
CA GLY A 467 25.91 -1.60 8.92
C GLY A 467 25.14 -2.82 9.44
N SER A 468 24.95 -2.90 10.76
CA SER A 468 24.12 -3.92 11.38
C SER A 468 23.30 -3.39 12.54
N TYR A 469 22.18 -4.05 12.79
CA TYR A 469 21.30 -3.86 13.93
C TYR A 469 21.11 -5.20 14.62
N THR A 470 21.27 -5.23 15.94
CA THR A 470 20.97 -6.40 16.76
C THR A 470 19.92 -6.05 17.79
N THR A 471 18.87 -6.86 17.87
CA THR A 471 17.81 -6.67 18.87
C THR A 471 18.36 -6.87 20.28
N GLY A 472 17.82 -6.10 21.24
CA GLY A 472 18.05 -6.39 22.65
C GLY A 472 17.26 -7.63 23.11
N SER A 473 17.53 -8.06 24.35
CA SER A 473 16.89 -9.23 24.99
C SER A 473 15.35 -9.20 24.98
N ASN A 474 14.74 -8.03 24.83
CA ASN A 474 13.29 -7.82 24.88
C ASN A 474 12.56 -8.30 23.62
N PHE A 475 13.25 -8.51 22.49
CA PHE A 475 12.63 -9.07 21.29
C PHE A 475 12.37 -10.58 21.42
N GLY A 476 12.95 -11.26 22.42
CA GLY A 476 12.81 -12.72 22.60
C GLY A 476 13.89 -13.54 21.89
N GLY A 477 14.98 -12.90 21.46
CA GLY A 477 16.17 -13.51 20.88
C GLY A 477 17.17 -12.45 20.42
N ASP A 478 18.41 -12.87 20.17
CA ASP A 478 19.45 -12.02 19.58
C ASP A 478 19.33 -12.08 18.05
N LEU A 479 18.35 -11.39 17.49
CA LEU A 479 18.20 -11.23 16.04
C LEU A 479 19.20 -10.19 15.55
N THR A 480 19.94 -10.50 14.48
CA THR A 480 20.77 -9.54 13.75
C THR A 480 20.22 -9.32 12.35
N VAL A 481 20.13 -8.06 11.95
CA VAL A 481 19.92 -7.58 10.59
C VAL A 481 21.21 -6.89 10.15
N GLU A 482 21.91 -7.46 9.19
CA GLU A 482 23.16 -6.94 8.62
C GLU A 482 22.94 -6.52 7.18
N VAL A 483 23.49 -5.37 6.79
CA VAL A 483 23.56 -4.94 5.39
C VAL A 483 24.95 -5.25 4.87
N VAL A 484 25.06 -6.23 3.99
CA VAL A 484 26.33 -6.64 3.38
C VAL A 484 26.81 -5.56 2.41
N GLY A 485 25.89 -5.00 1.63
CA GLY A 485 26.21 -3.99 0.62
C GLY A 485 24.96 -3.28 0.12
N ILE A 486 25.16 -2.09 -0.45
CA ILE A 486 24.11 -1.30 -1.09
C ILE A 486 24.61 -0.90 -2.49
N SER A 487 23.81 -1.20 -3.51
CA SER A 487 24.06 -0.81 -4.90
C SER A 487 23.29 0.45 -5.22
N GLY A 488 23.86 1.61 -4.89
CA GLY A 488 23.24 2.91 -5.16
C GLY A 488 21.84 3.03 -4.54
N ASN A 489 20.84 3.24 -5.39
CA ASN A 489 19.42 3.24 -5.02
C ASN A 489 18.65 2.05 -5.64
N ASP A 490 19.34 1.02 -6.14
CA ASP A 490 18.72 -0.12 -6.82
C ASP A 490 18.42 -1.29 -5.88
N SER A 491 19.36 -1.61 -5.00
CA SER A 491 19.18 -2.71 -4.05
C SER A 491 20.09 -2.63 -2.83
N ALA A 492 19.73 -3.38 -1.80
CA ALA A 492 20.56 -3.67 -0.64
C ALA A 492 20.59 -5.18 -0.36
N ASP A 493 21.79 -5.73 -0.17
CA ASP A 493 21.97 -7.12 0.22
C ASP A 493 21.98 -7.22 1.75
N VAL A 494 21.09 -8.03 2.30
CA VAL A 494 20.90 -8.19 3.75
C VAL A 494 21.10 -9.63 4.19
N LYS A 495 21.64 -9.79 5.40
CA LYS A 495 21.62 -11.04 6.16
C LYS A 495 20.79 -10.86 7.41
N ILE A 496 19.88 -11.79 7.66
CA ILE A 496 19.00 -11.79 8.82
C ILE A 496 19.10 -13.14 9.51
N TYR A 497 19.42 -13.16 10.80
CA TYR A 497 19.65 -14.40 11.54
C TYR A 497 19.52 -14.25 13.05
N PHE A 498 19.26 -15.35 13.75
CA PHE A 498 19.32 -15.39 15.20
C PHE A 498 20.67 -15.93 15.69
N GLY A 499 21.26 -15.28 16.70
CA GLY A 499 22.49 -15.73 17.36
C GLY A 499 23.66 -15.89 16.39
N SER A 500 24.15 -17.11 16.22
CA SER A 500 25.33 -17.45 15.41
C SER A 500 24.98 -18.17 14.11
N GLU A 501 23.73 -18.13 13.66
CA GLU A 501 23.23 -18.94 12.54
C GLU A 501 23.90 -18.60 11.19
N CYS A 502 24.38 -17.38 10.98
CA CYS A 502 25.18 -17.02 9.80
C CYS A 502 26.71 -17.19 9.99
N THR A 503 27.20 -17.58 11.17
CA THR A 503 28.65 -17.67 11.45
C THR A 503 29.21 -19.09 11.24
N VAL A 504 28.85 -19.77 10.16
CA VAL A 504 29.55 -21.00 9.79
C VAL A 504 30.95 -20.68 9.27
N THR A 505 31.94 -20.88 10.13
CA THR A 505 33.38 -20.82 9.81
C THR A 505 33.70 -21.84 8.70
N PRO A 506 34.44 -21.48 7.63
CA PRO A 506 34.98 -22.48 6.72
C PRO A 506 35.97 -23.39 7.49
N PRO A 507 36.07 -24.70 7.17
CA PRO A 507 37.04 -25.59 7.82
C PRO A 507 38.48 -25.07 7.62
N PRO A 508 39.41 -25.32 8.56
CA PRO A 508 40.70 -24.66 8.59
C PRO A 508 41.54 -25.00 7.35
N VAL A 509 41.82 -23.99 6.54
CA VAL A 509 42.75 -24.08 5.40
C VAL A 509 44.18 -23.78 5.91
N PRO A 510 45.19 -24.61 5.56
CA PRO A 510 46.59 -24.39 5.95
C PRO A 510 47.20 -23.14 5.30
N THR A 511 48.02 -22.42 6.05
CA THR A 511 48.53 -21.05 5.77
C THR A 511 49.75 -21.04 4.80
N PRO A 512 49.97 -19.95 4.00
CA PRO A 512 50.81 -19.92 2.78
C PRO A 512 52.09 -19.04 2.87
N PRO A 513 52.90 -18.90 1.78
CA PRO A 513 53.32 -17.56 1.30
C PRO A 513 53.63 -17.46 -0.23
N PRO A 514 53.90 -16.26 -0.82
CA PRO A 514 53.24 -14.95 -0.74
C PRO A 514 52.66 -14.48 -2.11
N THR A 515 51.76 -13.49 -2.06
CA THR A 515 50.94 -12.91 -3.15
C THR A 515 51.66 -11.89 -4.04
N PRO A 516 51.10 -11.57 -5.23
CA PRO A 516 50.68 -10.18 -5.48
C PRO A 516 49.25 -10.01 -6.03
N MET A 517 48.51 -9.10 -5.36
CA MET A 517 47.45 -8.14 -5.77
C MET A 517 46.21 -8.55 -6.62
N PRO A 518 45.08 -7.80 -6.53
CA PRO A 518 43.78 -8.33 -6.14
C PRO A 518 42.76 -8.36 -7.27
N THR A 519 41.94 -9.41 -7.33
CA THR A 519 40.82 -9.52 -8.28
C THR A 519 39.51 -9.21 -7.57
N LYS A 520 38.72 -8.32 -8.18
CA LYS A 520 37.33 -7.96 -7.83
C LYS A 520 36.49 -9.19 -7.47
N GLU A 521 35.84 -9.15 -6.30
CA GLU A 521 34.89 -10.15 -5.82
C GLU A 521 33.47 -9.79 -6.28
N GLY A 522 32.75 -10.76 -6.87
CA GLY A 522 31.42 -10.58 -7.48
C GLY A 522 31.22 -11.38 -8.76
N GLN A 523 31.59 -12.67 -8.78
CA GLN A 523 31.43 -13.56 -9.93
C GLN A 523 30.55 -14.76 -9.56
N SER A 524 29.42 -14.90 -10.24
CA SER A 524 28.50 -16.03 -10.20
C SER A 524 29.05 -17.26 -10.93
N GLY A 525 29.96 -17.05 -11.89
CA GLY A 525 30.60 -18.12 -12.65
C GLY A 525 29.69 -18.74 -13.72
N PRO A 526 30.03 -19.92 -14.26
CA PRO A 526 29.29 -20.54 -15.36
C PRO A 526 27.83 -20.87 -15.00
N GLN A 527 26.88 -20.50 -15.86
CA GLN A 527 25.45 -20.75 -15.67
C GLN A 527 24.91 -21.77 -16.68
N MET A 528 23.96 -22.58 -16.22
CA MET A 528 23.12 -23.43 -17.06
C MET A 528 21.73 -22.79 -17.18
N ALA A 529 21.23 -22.62 -18.40
CA ALA A 529 19.95 -22.02 -18.66
C ALA A 529 18.81 -22.95 -18.24
N SER A 530 17.73 -22.36 -17.76
CA SER A 530 16.46 -23.06 -17.51
C SER A 530 15.36 -22.40 -18.32
N TYR A 531 14.36 -23.17 -18.76
CA TYR A 531 13.25 -22.64 -19.53
C TYR A 531 12.47 -21.60 -18.71
N ASN A 532 12.32 -20.39 -19.27
CA ASN A 532 11.53 -19.34 -18.69
C ASN A 532 10.23 -19.19 -19.48
N ALA A 533 9.10 -19.59 -18.87
CA ALA A 533 7.80 -19.58 -19.54
C ALA A 533 7.28 -18.18 -19.89
N ALA A 534 7.73 -17.13 -19.18
CA ALA A 534 7.33 -15.75 -19.47
C ALA A 534 8.03 -15.21 -20.72
N LEU A 535 9.29 -15.61 -20.94
CA LEU A 535 10.04 -15.29 -22.15
C LEU A 535 9.76 -16.26 -23.30
N GLY A 536 9.29 -17.48 -23.00
CA GLY A 536 9.16 -18.54 -23.99
C GLY A 536 10.52 -19.09 -24.46
N ALA A 537 11.60 -18.88 -23.72
CA ALA A 537 12.95 -19.30 -24.09
C ALA A 537 13.83 -19.63 -22.85
N PRO A 538 14.96 -20.35 -23.01
CA PRO A 538 15.91 -20.62 -21.94
C PRO A 538 16.62 -19.35 -21.48
N LYS A 539 16.71 -19.17 -20.17
CA LYS A 539 17.35 -18.02 -19.53
C LYS A 539 18.37 -18.48 -18.49
N CYS A 540 19.53 -17.83 -18.49
CA CYS A 540 20.48 -17.88 -17.37
C CYS A 540 20.30 -16.69 -16.44
N SER A 541 20.75 -16.85 -15.20
CA SER A 541 21.09 -15.72 -14.34
C SER A 541 22.38 -15.05 -14.84
N PHE A 542 22.87 -14.03 -14.13
CA PHE A 542 24.18 -13.43 -14.40
C PHE A 542 25.30 -14.45 -14.16
N GLY A 543 26.33 -14.41 -15.00
CA GLY A 543 27.43 -15.38 -14.97
C GLY A 543 28.44 -15.17 -16.08
N SER A 544 29.52 -15.96 -16.05
CA SER A 544 30.62 -15.91 -17.03
C SER A 544 30.38 -16.74 -18.29
N THR A 545 29.35 -17.58 -18.24
CA THR A 545 28.85 -18.40 -19.33
C THR A 545 27.35 -18.59 -19.17
N CYS A 546 26.61 -18.68 -20.26
CA CYS A 546 25.22 -19.11 -20.28
C CYS A 546 25.07 -20.27 -21.25
N ASP A 547 24.83 -21.47 -20.73
CA ASP A 547 24.77 -22.72 -21.49
C ASP A 547 23.33 -23.23 -21.51
N SER A 548 22.70 -23.32 -22.69
CA SER A 548 21.31 -23.80 -22.82
C SER A 548 21.10 -25.25 -22.37
N GLY A 549 22.18 -26.02 -22.19
CA GLY A 549 22.14 -27.43 -21.86
C GLY A 549 21.34 -28.21 -22.91
N VAL A 550 20.39 -29.02 -22.44
CA VAL A 550 19.52 -29.84 -23.30
C VAL A 550 18.22 -29.14 -23.68
N THR A 551 17.99 -27.89 -23.25
CA THR A 551 16.70 -27.21 -23.43
C THR A 551 16.36 -26.93 -24.88
N LEU A 552 17.36 -26.86 -25.77
CA LEU A 552 17.20 -26.66 -27.21
C LEU A 552 17.37 -27.95 -28.03
N ASN A 553 17.59 -29.10 -27.39
CA ASN A 553 17.97 -30.32 -28.10
C ASN A 553 16.81 -30.89 -28.92
N GLY A 554 16.80 -30.66 -30.23
CA GLY A 554 15.72 -30.99 -31.14
C GLY A 554 15.28 -29.82 -32.01
N ARG A 555 14.11 -29.94 -32.65
CA ARG A 555 13.46 -28.82 -33.36
C ARG A 555 11.95 -29.02 -33.38
N GLY A 556 11.19 -28.05 -32.86
CA GLY A 556 9.72 -28.10 -32.93
C GLY A 556 9.15 -29.42 -32.41
N THR A 557 8.19 -29.98 -33.13
CA THR A 557 7.56 -31.30 -32.90
C THR A 557 8.07 -32.38 -33.86
N MET A 558 9.32 -32.26 -34.32
CA MET A 558 9.90 -33.16 -35.32
C MET A 558 9.96 -34.63 -34.84
N SER A 559 9.84 -35.57 -35.78
CA SER A 559 9.85 -37.00 -35.43
C SER A 559 11.20 -37.42 -34.83
N GLY A 560 11.16 -38.00 -33.62
CA GLY A 560 12.34 -38.55 -32.95
C GLY A 560 13.19 -37.55 -32.17
N GLY A 561 12.80 -36.27 -32.11
CA GLY A 561 13.56 -35.23 -31.38
C GLY A 561 12.79 -33.93 -31.23
N ASN A 562 11.65 -34.03 -30.56
CA ASN A 562 10.91 -32.88 -30.08
C ASN A 562 11.82 -32.01 -29.21
N GLU A 563 11.97 -30.74 -29.56
CA GLU A 563 12.68 -29.79 -28.71
C GLU A 563 11.93 -29.59 -27.39
N PRO A 564 12.61 -29.56 -26.23
CA PRO A 564 11.94 -29.28 -24.96
C PRO A 564 11.36 -27.86 -24.91
N ASN A 565 10.04 -27.74 -24.66
CA ASN A 565 9.32 -26.47 -24.62
C ASN A 565 9.27 -25.73 -25.97
N GLN A 566 9.16 -26.49 -27.06
CA GLN A 566 9.10 -25.94 -28.41
C GLN A 566 7.95 -24.93 -28.59
N SER A 567 8.16 -23.80 -29.27
CA SER A 567 9.45 -23.27 -29.74
C SER A 567 10.10 -22.41 -28.66
N ASN A 568 11.42 -22.57 -28.46
CA ASN A 568 12.19 -21.75 -27.53
C ASN A 568 12.52 -20.37 -28.11
N THR A 569 11.50 -19.58 -28.41
CA THR A 569 11.60 -18.34 -29.20
C THR A 569 10.89 -17.18 -28.51
N LEU A 570 11.58 -16.06 -28.32
CA LEU A 570 11.05 -14.85 -27.65
C LEU A 570 9.90 -14.13 -28.40
N ASN A 571 9.52 -14.60 -29.59
CA ASN A 571 8.47 -14.01 -30.41
C ASN A 571 7.75 -15.09 -31.23
N SER A 572 6.89 -14.67 -32.17
CA SER A 572 6.10 -15.58 -33.02
C SER A 572 6.92 -16.36 -34.08
N CYS A 573 8.26 -16.35 -34.02
CA CYS A 573 9.12 -17.07 -34.95
C CYS A 573 9.18 -18.55 -34.58
N THR A 574 8.10 -19.29 -34.83
CA THR A 574 7.99 -20.72 -34.49
C THR A 574 8.87 -21.60 -35.38
N ASP A 575 9.42 -22.66 -34.81
CA ASP A 575 10.24 -23.62 -35.53
C ASP A 575 9.43 -24.45 -36.53
N GLY A 576 10.11 -24.85 -37.61
CA GLY A 576 9.58 -25.82 -38.56
C GLY A 576 9.54 -27.24 -37.99
N ASN A 577 8.49 -28.00 -38.31
CA ASN A 577 8.31 -29.38 -37.83
C ASN A 577 8.73 -30.46 -38.85
N SER A 578 9.17 -30.06 -40.04
CA SER A 578 9.52 -30.99 -41.12
C SER A 578 10.80 -31.76 -40.82
N GLY A 579 10.86 -33.02 -41.24
CA GLY A 579 12.06 -33.85 -41.12
C GLY A 579 12.08 -34.78 -39.91
N SER A 580 13.28 -35.29 -39.61
CA SER A 580 13.56 -36.24 -38.52
C SER A 580 14.80 -35.81 -37.74
N TYR A 581 14.80 -36.09 -36.43
CA TYR A 581 15.87 -35.69 -35.54
C TYR A 581 17.21 -36.29 -35.96
N HIS A 582 18.22 -35.42 -36.12
CA HIS A 582 19.53 -35.76 -36.66
C HIS A 582 19.50 -36.43 -38.05
N GLY A 583 18.38 -36.30 -38.75
CA GLY A 583 18.23 -36.51 -40.19
C GLY A 583 18.10 -35.20 -40.95
N ASP A 584 17.62 -34.14 -40.30
CA ASP A 584 17.40 -32.78 -40.79
C ASP A 584 17.90 -31.75 -39.75
N GLU A 585 17.84 -30.45 -40.10
CA GLU A 585 18.57 -29.42 -39.36
C GLU A 585 18.02 -29.14 -37.95
N SER A 586 18.88 -28.85 -36.99
CA SER A 586 18.47 -28.43 -35.65
C SER A 586 19.52 -27.54 -34.99
N ILE A 587 19.08 -26.71 -34.04
CA ILE A 587 19.97 -25.94 -33.15
C ILE A 587 19.86 -26.60 -31.78
N ASP A 588 20.72 -27.57 -31.51
CA ASP A 588 20.59 -28.42 -30.32
C ASP A 588 21.07 -27.73 -29.04
N LYS A 589 21.90 -26.69 -29.16
CA LYS A 589 22.50 -25.99 -28.02
C LYS A 589 23.00 -24.60 -28.40
N ILE A 590 22.82 -23.62 -27.52
CA ILE A 590 23.47 -22.30 -27.60
C ILE A 590 24.25 -22.07 -26.31
N VAL A 591 25.49 -21.61 -26.45
CA VAL A 591 26.35 -21.20 -25.34
C VAL A 591 26.87 -19.79 -25.60
N VAL A 592 26.70 -18.89 -24.65
CA VAL A 592 27.37 -17.59 -24.63
C VAL A 592 28.50 -17.66 -23.61
N SER A 593 29.72 -17.26 -23.99
CA SER A 593 30.92 -17.32 -23.13
C SER A 593 31.85 -16.13 -23.38
N GLN A 594 32.69 -15.78 -22.41
CA GLN A 594 33.71 -14.73 -22.60
C GLN A 594 34.67 -15.10 -23.73
N ALA A 595 34.82 -14.24 -24.75
CA ALA A 595 35.73 -14.51 -25.87
C ALA A 595 37.20 -14.56 -25.42
N SER A 596 37.52 -13.86 -24.33
CA SER A 596 38.84 -13.87 -23.67
C SER A 596 39.14 -15.16 -22.90
N GLY A 597 38.15 -16.04 -22.70
CA GLY A 597 38.24 -17.18 -21.79
C GLY A 597 38.27 -16.79 -20.30
N SER A 598 37.95 -15.54 -19.98
CA SER A 598 37.86 -15.03 -18.61
C SER A 598 36.81 -15.80 -17.79
N PRO A 599 37.10 -16.14 -16.51
CA PRO A 599 36.12 -16.74 -15.61
C PRO A 599 35.13 -15.71 -15.05
N ASN A 600 35.34 -14.42 -15.34
CA ASN A 600 34.54 -13.32 -14.82
C ASN A 600 33.16 -13.27 -15.48
N ASP A 601 32.16 -12.87 -14.69
CA ASP A 601 30.82 -12.63 -15.18
C ASP A 601 30.79 -11.57 -16.29
N PHE A 602 29.82 -11.72 -17.19
CA PHE A 602 29.58 -10.76 -18.26
C PHE A 602 29.31 -9.36 -17.72
N THR A 603 30.05 -8.39 -18.25
CA THR A 603 29.83 -6.96 -18.03
C THR A 603 29.58 -6.28 -19.37
N GLU A 604 28.81 -5.18 -19.38
CA GLU A 604 28.67 -4.33 -20.56
C GLU A 604 30.05 -3.98 -21.15
N GLY A 605 30.17 -4.08 -22.48
CA GLY A 605 31.39 -3.81 -23.21
C GLY A 605 32.32 -5.03 -23.35
N ASP A 606 32.05 -6.13 -22.65
CA ASP A 606 32.81 -7.37 -22.85
C ASP A 606 32.61 -7.93 -24.26
N VAL A 607 33.66 -8.51 -24.83
CA VAL A 607 33.55 -9.29 -26.07
C VAL A 607 33.19 -10.71 -25.70
N VAL A 608 32.00 -11.14 -26.10
CA VAL A 608 31.49 -12.49 -25.83
C VAL A 608 31.36 -13.29 -27.13
N THR A 609 31.50 -14.60 -27.02
CA THR A 609 31.30 -15.57 -28.10
C THR A 609 29.96 -16.23 -27.91
N ILE A 610 29.09 -16.15 -28.92
CA ILE A 610 27.94 -17.03 -29.07
C ILE A 610 28.35 -18.26 -29.88
N SER A 611 28.04 -19.44 -29.38
CA SER A 611 28.35 -20.72 -29.99
C SER A 611 27.09 -21.58 -30.07
N ALA A 612 26.71 -21.99 -31.28
CA ALA A 612 25.60 -22.91 -31.49
C ALA A 612 26.15 -24.30 -31.86
N THR A 613 25.66 -25.32 -31.17
CA THR A 613 25.78 -26.71 -31.62
C THR A 613 24.58 -26.99 -32.50
N VAL A 614 24.84 -27.30 -33.77
CA VAL A 614 23.81 -27.47 -34.80
C VAL A 614 23.95 -28.84 -35.45
N TRP A 615 22.85 -29.40 -35.92
CA TRP A 615 22.87 -30.51 -36.85
C TRP A 615 22.67 -29.97 -38.26
N CYS A 616 23.63 -30.18 -39.16
CA CYS A 616 23.53 -29.75 -40.55
C CYS A 616 23.18 -30.94 -41.45
N TRP A 617 22.26 -30.73 -42.39
CA TRP A 617 21.78 -31.77 -43.30
C TRP A 617 22.83 -32.14 -44.36
N SER A 618 22.96 -33.44 -44.65
CA SER A 618 23.81 -34.00 -45.71
C SER A 618 25.28 -33.55 -45.67
N SER A 619 25.69 -32.56 -46.48
CA SER A 619 27.05 -31.99 -46.48
C SER A 619 27.15 -30.65 -45.74
N GLY A 620 26.04 -30.07 -45.29
CA GLY A 620 25.95 -28.74 -44.68
C GLY A 620 26.11 -27.56 -45.66
N THR A 621 26.52 -27.82 -46.92
CA THR A 621 26.83 -26.75 -47.88
C THR A 621 25.63 -25.91 -48.33
N SER A 622 24.40 -26.34 -47.99
CA SER A 622 23.16 -25.62 -48.29
C SER A 622 22.52 -25.02 -47.03
N ASP A 623 23.18 -25.16 -45.88
CA ASP A 623 22.64 -24.77 -44.58
C ASP A 623 23.38 -23.53 -44.10
N PHE A 624 22.60 -22.50 -43.78
CA PHE A 624 23.12 -21.21 -43.37
C PHE A 624 22.71 -20.88 -41.94
N ILE A 625 23.64 -20.31 -41.18
CA ILE A 625 23.41 -19.84 -39.82
C ILE A 625 23.62 -18.34 -39.75
N ASP A 626 22.62 -17.65 -39.22
CA ASP A 626 22.71 -16.24 -38.81
C ASP A 626 22.61 -16.16 -37.28
N PHE A 627 23.44 -15.31 -36.68
CA PHE A 627 23.40 -15.02 -35.25
C PHE A 627 22.87 -13.60 -35.02
N TYR A 628 22.10 -13.42 -33.95
CA TYR A 628 21.56 -12.13 -33.55
C TYR A 628 21.66 -11.92 -32.05
N TYR A 629 21.69 -10.66 -31.61
CA TYR A 629 21.49 -10.25 -30.23
C TYR A 629 20.43 -9.15 -30.12
N ALA A 630 19.89 -8.98 -28.91
CA ALA A 630 19.05 -7.85 -28.54
C ALA A 630 19.39 -7.43 -27.10
N SER A 631 19.43 -6.12 -26.84
CA SER A 631 19.74 -5.57 -25.51
C SER A 631 18.58 -5.69 -24.50
N ASP A 632 17.36 -5.96 -24.96
CA ASP A 632 16.17 -6.21 -24.15
C ASP A 632 15.41 -7.43 -24.69
N ALA A 633 15.33 -8.50 -23.89
CA ALA A 633 14.63 -9.72 -24.24
C ALA A 633 13.09 -9.57 -24.22
N SER A 634 12.56 -8.57 -23.54
CA SER A 634 11.11 -8.32 -23.42
C SER A 634 10.56 -7.58 -24.65
N ASN A 635 11.39 -6.71 -25.26
CA ASN A 635 11.09 -6.00 -26.50
C ASN A 635 12.27 -6.11 -27.48
N PRO A 636 12.52 -7.29 -28.05
CA PRO A 636 13.76 -7.55 -28.77
C PRO A 636 13.83 -6.80 -30.10
N VAL A 637 14.80 -5.87 -30.19
CA VAL A 637 15.28 -5.32 -31.45
C VAL A 637 16.53 -6.12 -31.86
N TRP A 638 16.37 -7.01 -32.84
CA TRP A 638 17.43 -7.94 -33.23
C TRP A 638 18.49 -7.28 -34.12
N GLU A 639 19.74 -7.34 -33.68
CA GLU A 639 20.92 -6.93 -34.44
C GLU A 639 21.74 -8.15 -34.85
N GLN A 640 22.16 -8.22 -36.11
CA GLN A 640 22.92 -9.35 -36.64
C GLN A 640 24.37 -9.33 -36.14
N ILE A 641 24.86 -10.49 -35.71
CA ILE A 641 26.24 -10.71 -35.28
C ILE A 641 27.05 -11.28 -36.44
N GLY A 642 27.87 -10.43 -37.05
CA GLY A 642 28.76 -10.82 -38.14
C GLY A 642 28.01 -11.25 -39.41
N ASP A 643 28.77 -11.79 -40.37
CA ASP A 643 28.22 -12.27 -41.62
C ASP A 643 27.59 -13.67 -41.47
N ARG A 644 26.59 -13.94 -42.32
CA ARG A 644 25.99 -15.27 -42.48
C ARG A 644 27.04 -16.35 -42.68
N GLN A 645 26.92 -17.44 -41.93
CA GLN A 645 27.84 -18.57 -42.01
C GLN A 645 27.20 -19.71 -42.80
N THR A 646 28.02 -20.51 -43.49
CA THR A 646 27.61 -21.81 -44.06
C THR A 646 28.09 -22.91 -43.12
N CYS A 647 27.28 -23.96 -42.91
CA CYS A 647 27.71 -25.10 -42.09
C CYS A 647 29.08 -25.64 -42.55
N PRO A 648 30.04 -25.89 -41.63
CA PRO A 648 31.35 -26.41 -41.97
C PRO A 648 31.35 -27.84 -42.56
N GLY A 649 30.28 -28.60 -42.31
CA GLY A 649 30.07 -29.96 -42.78
C GLY A 649 28.71 -30.49 -42.35
N GLY A 650 28.35 -31.69 -42.79
CA GLY A 650 27.13 -32.38 -42.36
C GLY A 650 27.23 -33.00 -40.97
N GLY A 651 26.08 -33.29 -40.36
CA GLY A 651 25.97 -33.83 -39.01
C GLY A 651 26.16 -32.77 -37.92
N LEU A 652 26.57 -33.20 -36.72
CA LEU A 652 26.77 -32.31 -35.59
C LEU A 652 27.99 -31.39 -35.80
N GLN A 653 27.75 -30.09 -35.81
CA GLN A 653 28.75 -29.04 -35.95
C GLN A 653 28.65 -28.03 -34.80
N THR A 654 29.72 -27.27 -34.59
CA THR A 654 29.70 -26.10 -33.72
C THR A 654 30.13 -24.89 -34.53
N VAL A 655 29.26 -23.89 -34.59
CA VAL A 655 29.48 -22.62 -35.28
C VAL A 655 29.39 -21.49 -34.27
N SER A 656 30.17 -20.41 -34.45
CA SER A 656 30.24 -19.34 -33.46
C SER A 656 30.50 -17.99 -34.09
N ALA A 657 30.13 -16.94 -33.36
CA ALA A 657 30.41 -15.56 -33.68
C ALA A 657 30.70 -14.77 -32.41
N THR A 658 31.39 -13.64 -32.52
CA THR A 658 31.72 -12.78 -31.39
C THR A 658 31.07 -11.42 -31.55
N TYR A 659 30.56 -10.85 -30.45
CA TYR A 659 30.01 -9.50 -30.41
C TYR A 659 30.37 -8.82 -29.09
N THR A 660 30.25 -7.49 -29.06
CA THR A 660 30.39 -6.70 -27.84
C THR A 660 29.06 -6.66 -27.12
N LEU A 661 29.03 -7.04 -25.85
CA LEU A 661 27.83 -7.08 -25.04
C LEU A 661 27.30 -5.66 -24.80
N PRO A 662 26.09 -5.31 -25.27
CA PRO A 662 25.51 -3.97 -25.04
C PRO A 662 25.10 -3.77 -23.59
N ALA A 663 24.69 -2.53 -23.24
CA ALA A 663 23.97 -2.27 -21.99
C ALA A 663 22.58 -2.93 -22.03
N GLY A 664 22.18 -3.61 -20.96
CA GLY A 664 20.85 -4.23 -20.88
C GLY A 664 20.70 -5.15 -19.67
N SER A 665 19.51 -5.16 -19.07
CA SER A 665 19.20 -5.91 -17.83
C SER A 665 18.92 -7.41 -18.08
N ILE A 666 18.17 -7.74 -19.14
CA ILE A 666 18.00 -9.11 -19.66
C ILE A 666 18.17 -9.03 -21.16
N GLN A 667 19.32 -9.52 -21.64
CA GLN A 667 19.65 -9.52 -23.06
C GLN A 667 19.28 -10.86 -23.69
N ALA A 668 19.10 -10.86 -25.00
CA ALA A 668 18.75 -12.04 -25.75
C ALA A 668 19.78 -12.33 -26.83
N VAL A 669 19.97 -13.61 -27.11
CA VAL A 669 20.69 -14.08 -28.29
C VAL A 669 19.82 -15.03 -29.09
N ARG A 670 20.07 -15.13 -30.38
CA ARG A 670 19.37 -16.02 -31.30
C ARG A 670 20.35 -16.60 -32.30
N ALA A 671 20.20 -17.89 -32.57
CA ALA A 671 20.71 -18.51 -33.78
C ALA A 671 19.52 -18.83 -34.69
N ASN A 672 19.63 -18.54 -35.98
CA ASN A 672 18.62 -18.86 -36.97
C ASN A 672 19.27 -19.73 -38.04
N MET A 673 18.67 -20.88 -38.33
CA MET A 673 19.18 -21.84 -39.30
C MET A 673 18.22 -21.98 -40.48
N MET A 674 18.74 -21.85 -41.69
CA MET A 674 17.97 -21.85 -42.94
C MET A 674 18.56 -22.82 -43.95
N TYR A 675 17.68 -23.45 -44.73
CA TYR A 675 18.04 -24.30 -45.86
C TYR A 675 17.87 -23.54 -47.18
N GLY A 676 18.90 -23.53 -48.02
CA GLY A 676 18.87 -22.87 -49.34
C GLY A 676 18.96 -21.34 -49.28
N THR A 677 18.61 -20.66 -50.38
CA THR A 677 18.78 -19.20 -50.52
C THR A 677 17.60 -18.35 -50.03
N ASP A 678 16.60 -18.94 -49.36
CA ASP A 678 15.42 -18.18 -48.97
C ASP A 678 15.72 -17.24 -47.79
N SER A 679 15.61 -15.94 -48.07
CA SER A 679 15.98 -14.82 -47.20
C SER A 679 14.77 -14.14 -46.56
N THR A 680 13.68 -14.86 -46.29
CA THR A 680 12.50 -14.25 -45.66
C THR A 680 12.33 -14.76 -44.24
N ALA A 681 12.88 -14.02 -43.28
CA ALA A 681 12.54 -14.11 -41.85
C ALA A 681 12.06 -12.74 -41.37
N GLY A 682 10.89 -12.72 -40.71
CA GLY A 682 10.37 -11.60 -39.95
C GLY A 682 10.59 -11.78 -38.45
#